data_AF-A0AB37L546-F1
#
_entry.id   AF-A0AB37L546-F1
#
_cell.length_a   1.000
_cell.length_b   1.000
_cell.length_c   1.000
_cell.angle_alpha   90.00
_cell.angle_beta   90.00
_cell.angle_gamma   90.00
#
_symmetry.space_group_name_H-M   'P 1'
#
loop_
_entity.id
_entity.type
_entity.pdbx_description
1 polymer ?
#
loop_
_entity_poly.entity_id
_entity_poly.type
_entity_poly.pdbx_seq_one_letter_code
_entity_poly.pdbx_strand_id
1 'polypeptide(L)'
;MRILIEEYQYNVTDVKDTLYGIDALENVEGKVSVHYVGYYYNTLQRDCVFILPKVLLMDDKSKDSKKANLVFGKYRPEEILDLDEHNPLTKEERDFVYKFAVWIYRAIVVYKDDKQSDTGIVYHKRIQQVGSGRRRRSNTYLDILLTLIRFAKENQSFFFYIVKNMHSGLNKINWTRTIAKQAAIIQENSPIYLNPANKKRQINFDEELLVIFFSILNYIGDKYGFTKNICVQFPLIKGQKFEAYLNGYGCTRLRQIKYKYFSDKAIELWELCFAFFDESRHLRVSTEHKEYLLVKNFYIVFEAIIDELIGDKPLPDGMDKKQEDGKVVDHLFTAQSLIDNEDKQTYYIGDSKYYKMGHELGSESIYKQYTYARNVIQWNLDIFLDNKEPESGVRLRDDITEGYNIIPNFFVSAMMNEKFDYADDGIVQTHRENKRHKKTHYENRLFDRDTLLLFHYDVNFLYVLSLYARDDRSQKNKWKQKVRRMFRKEIQEWLQQDYSFYAMRAKVHINGEEYIKQHFKELIGKVYTPYTDETVYSLALDRKPENIETNQELIEMLRTAFYVEECRLGQDPNEVLPDVQPIVEYNADNTDLALCIVKEGVNFDNAISTLKRTGTVGVALQMNGATLTIVEGFTKARYLLIHNKSNRYELFIFDGTGPTLVPKSKMQDDVITTKKDADLYLTYKVKTDVAVDFGKLNLLPITRNPKTSYHPQLIPIKSFVTE
;
A
#
# COMPACT_ATOMS: atom_id res chain seq x y z
N MET A 1 1.28 -28.97 31.15
CA MET A 1 0.87 -27.84 30.29
C MET A 1 -0.44 -28.23 29.66
N ARG A 2 -1.44 -27.34 29.77
CA ARG A 2 -2.78 -27.60 29.22
C ARG A 2 -3.11 -26.71 28.05
N ILE A 3 -3.81 -27.26 27.06
CA ILE A 3 -4.17 -26.55 25.82
C ILE A 3 -5.67 -26.62 25.60
N LEU A 4 -6.26 -25.48 25.25
CA LEU A 4 -7.63 -25.36 24.76
C LEU A 4 -7.60 -24.65 23.40
N ILE A 5 -8.64 -24.85 22.59
CA ILE A 5 -8.81 -24.15 21.31
C ILE A 5 -10.04 -23.24 21.37
N GLU A 6 -9.87 -22.01 20.89
CA GLU A 6 -10.95 -21.02 20.75
C GLU A 6 -12.12 -21.57 19.93
N GLU A 7 -13.36 -21.31 20.37
CA GLU A 7 -14.62 -21.69 19.73
C GLU A 7 -14.78 -23.21 19.43
N TYR A 8 -13.92 -24.06 19.97
CA TYR A 8 -14.14 -25.50 19.96
C TYR A 8 -15.14 -25.90 21.04
N GLN A 9 -16.00 -26.88 20.73
CA GLN A 9 -17.01 -27.37 21.66
C GLN A 9 -16.47 -28.55 22.47
N TYR A 10 -16.17 -28.32 23.75
CA TYR A 10 -15.75 -29.35 24.70
C TYR A 10 -16.94 -29.84 25.53
N ASN A 11 -16.93 -31.10 25.99
CA ASN A 11 -17.87 -31.53 27.03
C ASN A 11 -17.47 -30.90 28.37
N VAL A 12 -18.45 -30.40 29.13
CA VAL A 12 -18.19 -29.74 30.42
C VAL A 12 -17.37 -30.62 31.36
N THR A 13 -17.67 -31.92 31.40
CA THR A 13 -16.98 -32.90 32.28
C THR A 13 -15.48 -32.94 32.07
N ASP A 14 -15.01 -32.69 30.84
CA ASP A 14 -13.62 -32.90 30.44
C ASP A 14 -12.77 -31.65 30.73
N VAL A 15 -13.42 -30.47 30.77
CA VAL A 15 -12.72 -29.18 30.88
C VAL A 15 -13.09 -28.36 32.12
N LYS A 16 -14.06 -28.80 32.93
CA LYS A 16 -14.55 -28.07 34.12
C LYS A 16 -13.43 -27.59 35.04
N ASP A 17 -12.54 -28.50 35.41
CA ASP A 17 -11.42 -28.16 36.31
C ASP A 17 -10.39 -27.26 35.60
N THR A 18 -10.23 -27.44 34.29
CA THR A 18 -9.29 -26.66 33.46
C THR A 18 -9.78 -25.23 33.27
N LEU A 19 -11.09 -24.99 33.15
CA LEU A 19 -11.71 -23.67 32.98
C LEU A 19 -11.89 -22.90 34.30
N TYR A 20 -11.48 -23.46 35.44
CA TYR A 20 -11.63 -22.82 36.74
C TYR A 20 -10.99 -21.42 36.76
N GLY A 21 -11.83 -20.39 36.96
CA GLY A 21 -11.42 -18.98 37.02
C GLY A 21 -11.64 -18.18 35.73
N ILE A 22 -12.26 -18.76 34.70
CA ILE A 22 -12.71 -18.07 33.48
C ILE A 22 -14.22 -18.31 33.29
N ASP A 23 -14.93 -17.26 32.91
CA ASP A 23 -16.34 -17.37 32.54
C ASP A 23 -16.46 -18.07 31.18
N ALA A 24 -16.99 -19.29 31.18
CA ALA A 24 -17.31 -20.04 29.97
C ALA A 24 -18.81 -20.33 29.94
N LEU A 25 -19.44 -20.12 28.78
CA LEU A 25 -20.88 -20.31 28.63
C LEU A 25 -21.17 -21.78 28.34
N GLU A 26 -22.04 -22.38 29.17
CA GLU A 26 -22.56 -23.73 28.97
C GLU A 26 -23.81 -23.69 28.09
N ASN A 27 -23.83 -24.50 27.04
CA ASN A 27 -25.02 -24.71 26.22
C ASN A 27 -25.94 -25.76 26.83
N VAL A 28 -27.22 -25.78 26.41
CA VAL A 28 -28.28 -26.71 26.88
C VAL A 28 -27.87 -28.19 26.73
N GLU A 29 -26.96 -28.51 25.82
CA GLU A 29 -26.43 -29.86 25.57
C GLU A 29 -25.23 -30.26 26.47
N GLY A 30 -24.87 -29.46 27.48
CA GLY A 30 -23.73 -29.75 28.36
C GLY A 30 -22.35 -29.58 27.69
N LYS A 31 -22.29 -28.75 26.65
CA LYS A 31 -21.05 -28.37 25.95
C LYS A 31 -20.66 -26.93 26.24
N VAL A 32 -19.36 -26.66 26.23
CA VAL A 32 -18.78 -25.32 26.47
C VAL A 32 -17.86 -24.94 25.32
N SER A 33 -17.96 -23.67 24.90
CA SER A 33 -17.01 -23.03 23.99
C SER A 33 -16.30 -21.87 24.67
N VAL A 34 -14.99 -21.78 24.44
CA VAL A 34 -14.14 -20.72 25.01
C VAL A 34 -13.93 -19.65 23.95
N HIS A 35 -14.25 -18.40 24.27
CA HIS A 35 -14.11 -17.25 23.35
C HIS A 35 -12.89 -16.39 23.66
N TYR A 36 -11.88 -16.99 24.29
CA TYR A 36 -10.65 -16.32 24.68
C TYR A 36 -9.45 -16.93 23.96
N VAL A 37 -8.42 -16.13 23.74
CA VAL A 37 -7.10 -16.59 23.29
C VAL A 37 -6.03 -15.97 24.19
N GLY A 38 -5.02 -16.75 24.54
CA GLY A 38 -3.90 -16.29 25.35
C GLY A 38 -3.46 -17.29 26.40
N TYR A 39 -3.01 -16.78 27.54
CA TYR A 39 -2.40 -17.53 28.61
C TYR A 39 -2.99 -17.14 29.96
N TYR A 40 -3.26 -18.14 30.79
CA TYR A 40 -3.59 -17.90 32.17
C TYR A 40 -3.13 -19.02 33.09
N TYR A 41 -3.06 -18.68 34.37
CA TYR A 41 -2.73 -19.62 35.41
C TYR A 41 -3.99 -20.20 36.08
N ASN A 42 -4.17 -21.52 36.00
CA ASN A 42 -5.25 -22.19 36.71
C ASN A 42 -4.82 -22.43 38.16
N THR A 43 -5.54 -21.83 39.12
CA THR A 43 -5.23 -21.94 40.54
C THR A 43 -5.60 -23.28 41.17
N LEU A 44 -6.62 -23.97 40.63
CA LEU A 44 -7.12 -25.25 41.12
C LEU A 44 -6.12 -26.35 40.79
N GLN A 45 -5.79 -26.49 39.51
CA GLN A 45 -4.85 -27.49 39.00
C GLN A 45 -3.39 -27.10 39.23
N ARG A 46 -3.16 -25.83 39.57
CA ARG A 46 -1.82 -25.25 39.71
C ARG A 46 -0.98 -25.48 38.46
N ASP A 47 -1.58 -25.35 37.28
CA ASP A 47 -0.91 -25.43 35.99
C ASP A 47 -1.25 -24.24 35.07
N CYS A 48 -0.42 -24.03 34.07
CA CYS A 48 -0.61 -23.03 33.03
C CYS A 48 -1.52 -23.59 31.93
N VAL A 49 -2.53 -22.82 31.53
CA VAL A 49 -3.46 -23.15 30.45
C VAL A 49 -3.26 -22.15 29.32
N PHE A 50 -3.02 -22.66 28.12
CA PHE A 50 -2.98 -21.88 26.89
C PHE A 50 -4.27 -22.09 26.11
N ILE A 51 -4.87 -21.01 25.65
CA ILE A 51 -5.99 -21.07 24.73
C ILE A 51 -5.49 -20.56 23.38
N LEU A 52 -5.45 -21.45 22.39
CA LEU A 52 -4.88 -21.17 21.08
C LEU A 52 -5.96 -20.75 20.07
N PRO A 53 -5.59 -19.92 19.08
CA PRO A 53 -6.42 -19.56 17.93
C PRO A 53 -7.12 -20.72 17.23
N LYS A 54 -8.38 -20.52 16.84
CA LYS A 54 -9.17 -21.49 16.06
C LYS A 54 -8.63 -21.76 14.65
N VAL A 55 -7.72 -20.92 14.14
CA VAL A 55 -7.04 -21.09 12.83
C VAL A 55 -6.19 -22.37 12.79
N LEU A 56 -5.84 -22.94 13.95
CA LEU A 56 -5.17 -24.25 14.04
C LEU A 56 -6.08 -25.44 13.72
N LEU A 57 -7.39 -25.23 13.70
CA LEU A 57 -8.36 -26.27 13.35
C LEU A 57 -8.41 -26.42 11.83
N MET A 58 -8.15 -27.64 11.39
CA MET A 58 -8.19 -28.06 9.99
C MET A 58 -9.19 -29.18 9.83
N ASP A 59 -9.86 -29.23 8.68
CA ASP A 59 -10.67 -30.39 8.31
C ASP A 59 -9.78 -31.60 7.97
N ASP A 60 -10.26 -32.80 8.28
CA ASP A 60 -9.55 -34.06 8.00
C ASP A 60 -9.35 -34.25 6.49
N LYS A 61 -8.09 -34.32 6.06
CA LYS A 61 -7.71 -34.55 4.65
C LYS A 61 -8.02 -35.97 4.17
N SER A 62 -8.34 -36.90 5.07
CA SER A 62 -8.28 -38.33 4.79
C SER A 62 -9.62 -39.05 4.59
N LYS A 63 -10.80 -38.49 4.91
CA LYS A 63 -12.09 -39.16 4.70
C LYS A 63 -13.32 -38.27 4.46
N ASP A 64 -14.23 -38.84 3.66
CA ASP A 64 -15.57 -38.42 3.22
C ASP A 64 -16.64 -38.27 4.34
N SER A 65 -16.25 -37.94 5.56
CA SER A 65 -17.19 -37.87 6.69
C SER A 65 -16.91 -36.70 7.63
N LYS A 66 -17.87 -35.76 7.71
CA LYS A 66 -18.03 -34.63 8.65
C LYS A 66 -16.74 -33.85 8.97
N LYS A 67 -16.68 -32.58 8.55
CA LYS A 67 -15.74 -31.52 9.00
C LYS A 67 -15.19 -31.77 10.41
N ALA A 68 -14.08 -32.51 10.49
CA ALA A 68 -13.49 -32.91 11.75
C ALA A 68 -12.51 -31.80 12.11
N ASN A 69 -12.86 -30.96 13.08
CA ASN A 69 -12.04 -29.86 13.57
C ASN A 69 -10.79 -30.42 14.29
N LEU A 70 -9.78 -30.85 13.53
CA LEU A 70 -8.56 -31.47 14.06
C LEU A 70 -7.42 -30.46 14.17
N VAL A 71 -6.62 -30.56 15.22
CA VAL A 71 -5.38 -29.79 15.37
C VAL A 71 -4.28 -30.47 14.55
N PHE A 72 -3.59 -29.68 13.72
CA PHE A 72 -2.60 -30.16 12.74
C PHE A 72 -3.15 -31.18 11.73
N GLY A 73 -4.48 -31.28 11.60
CA GLY A 73 -5.15 -32.30 10.77
C GLY A 73 -5.00 -33.73 11.29
N LYS A 74 -4.53 -33.94 12.53
CA LYS A 74 -4.23 -35.27 13.09
C LYS A 74 -4.93 -35.55 14.41
N TYR A 75 -4.94 -34.57 15.32
CA TYR A 75 -5.32 -34.79 16.71
C TYR A 75 -6.65 -34.12 17.02
N ARG A 76 -7.49 -34.78 17.81
CA ARG A 76 -8.69 -34.13 18.35
C ARG A 76 -8.28 -33.14 19.46
N PRO A 77 -8.92 -31.97 19.59
CA PRO A 77 -8.59 -31.03 20.66
C PRO A 77 -8.67 -31.63 22.08
N GLU A 78 -9.48 -32.66 22.30
CA GLU A 78 -9.58 -33.41 23.56
C GLU A 78 -8.31 -34.23 23.86
N GLU A 79 -7.60 -34.71 22.83
CA GLU A 79 -6.41 -35.55 22.98
C GLU A 79 -5.16 -34.75 23.39
N ILE A 80 -5.19 -33.44 23.19
CA ILE A 80 -4.07 -32.53 23.50
C ILE A 80 -4.34 -31.64 24.73
N LEU A 81 -5.40 -31.94 25.50
CA LEU A 81 -5.80 -31.15 26.67
C LEU A 81 -4.72 -31.09 27.75
N ASP A 82 -4.04 -32.19 28.04
CA ASP A 82 -2.96 -32.27 29.04
C ASP A 82 -1.73 -32.98 28.48
N LEU A 83 -0.74 -32.19 28.06
CA LEU A 83 0.50 -32.69 27.47
C LEU A 83 1.51 -33.23 28.51
N ASP A 84 1.27 -33.07 29.81
CA ASP A 84 2.17 -33.58 30.85
C ASP A 84 1.84 -35.05 31.18
N GLU A 85 0.56 -35.45 31.13
CA GLU A 85 0.14 -36.83 31.37
C GLU A 85 0.35 -37.72 30.13
N HIS A 86 -0.13 -37.27 28.97
CA HIS A 86 0.03 -37.97 27.71
C HIS A 86 0.29 -36.98 26.59
N ASN A 87 1.44 -37.09 25.94
CA ASN A 87 1.82 -36.18 24.85
C ASN A 87 1.77 -36.91 23.50
N PRO A 88 0.69 -36.77 22.72
CA PRO A 88 0.57 -37.41 21.41
C PRO A 88 1.36 -36.67 20.31
N LEU A 89 1.89 -35.47 20.60
CA LEU A 89 2.55 -34.60 19.63
C LEU A 89 3.98 -35.09 19.34
N THR A 90 4.40 -34.91 18.09
CA THR A 90 5.81 -35.04 17.72
C THR A 90 6.66 -33.96 18.37
N LYS A 91 7.99 -34.16 18.42
CA LYS A 91 8.91 -33.16 18.96
C LYS A 91 8.77 -31.80 18.24
N GLU A 92 8.64 -31.81 16.92
CA GLU A 92 8.48 -30.61 16.10
C GLU A 92 7.18 -29.86 16.40
N GLU A 93 6.05 -30.57 16.44
CA GLU A 93 4.73 -29.98 16.78
C GLU A 93 4.72 -29.42 18.20
N ARG A 94 5.35 -30.13 19.15
CA ARG A 94 5.48 -29.68 20.53
C ARG A 94 6.31 -28.39 20.62
N ASP A 95 7.46 -28.35 19.97
CA ASP A 95 8.33 -27.18 19.95
C ASP A 95 7.65 -25.99 19.25
N PHE A 96 6.85 -26.26 18.21
CA PHE A 96 6.00 -25.26 17.58
C PHE A 96 4.98 -24.66 18.55
N VAL A 97 4.18 -25.47 19.26
CA VAL A 97 3.16 -24.98 20.20
C VAL A 97 3.80 -24.09 21.28
N TYR A 98 4.94 -24.51 21.84
CA TYR A 98 5.66 -23.72 22.84
C TYR A 98 6.11 -22.35 22.32
N LYS A 99 6.65 -22.30 21.09
CA LYS A 99 7.12 -21.06 20.46
C LYS A 99 5.94 -20.19 19.99
N PHE A 100 4.86 -20.82 19.54
CA PHE A 100 3.63 -20.16 19.11
C PHE A 100 2.92 -19.44 20.26
N ALA A 101 2.89 -20.05 21.46
CA ALA A 101 2.37 -19.40 22.66
C ALA A 101 3.09 -18.06 22.99
N VAL A 102 4.41 -17.98 22.74
CA VAL A 102 5.18 -16.74 22.90
C VAL A 102 4.71 -15.68 21.91
N TRP A 103 4.46 -16.07 20.66
CA TRP A 103 3.97 -15.15 19.63
C TRP A 103 2.59 -14.59 19.95
N ILE A 104 1.67 -15.44 20.41
CA ILE A 104 0.34 -15.01 20.85
C ILE A 104 0.44 -14.04 22.04
N TYR A 105 1.24 -14.37 23.05
CA TYR A 105 1.49 -13.45 24.18
C TYR A 105 2.01 -12.11 23.69
N ARG A 106 3.03 -12.10 22.80
CA ARG A 106 3.60 -10.86 22.28
C ARG A 106 2.61 -10.05 21.46
N ALA A 107 1.83 -10.68 20.58
CA ALA A 107 0.80 -10.01 19.80
C ALA A 107 -0.24 -9.33 20.69
N ILE A 108 -0.69 -10.01 21.76
CA ILE A 108 -1.63 -9.41 22.72
C ILE A 108 -0.99 -8.22 23.46
N VAL A 109 0.29 -8.32 23.86
CA VAL A 109 0.99 -7.20 24.50
C VAL A 109 1.11 -6.00 23.55
N VAL A 110 1.50 -6.22 22.29
CA VAL A 110 1.59 -5.14 21.28
C VAL A 110 0.22 -4.52 21.04
N TYR A 111 -0.84 -5.33 20.93
CA TYR A 111 -2.21 -4.84 20.79
C TYR A 111 -2.65 -3.98 21.98
N LYS A 112 -2.36 -4.42 23.20
CA LYS A 112 -2.69 -3.72 24.44
C LYS A 112 -1.92 -2.40 24.60
N ASP A 113 -0.66 -2.37 24.17
CA ASP A 113 0.20 -1.20 24.29
C ASP A 113 -0.12 -0.14 23.21
N ASP A 114 -0.88 -0.50 22.16
CA ASP A 114 -1.41 0.42 21.15
C ASP A 114 -2.57 1.26 21.72
N LYS A 115 -2.45 2.59 21.62
CA LYS A 115 -3.42 3.55 22.17
C LYS A 115 -4.75 3.58 21.41
N GLN A 116 -4.78 3.11 20.17
CA GLN A 116 -5.98 3.10 19.33
C GLN A 116 -6.79 1.80 19.45
N SER A 117 -6.23 0.78 20.10
CA SER A 117 -6.86 -0.52 20.27
C SER A 117 -7.92 -0.51 21.36
N ASP A 118 -8.95 -1.35 21.20
CA ASP A 118 -9.93 -1.60 22.26
C ASP A 118 -9.28 -2.44 23.37
N THR A 119 -8.69 -1.79 24.37
CA THR A 119 -8.10 -2.51 25.51
C THR A 119 -9.13 -3.21 26.40
N GLY A 120 -10.44 -2.94 26.21
CA GLY A 120 -11.53 -3.54 26.99
C GLY A 120 -11.70 -5.04 26.75
N ILE A 121 -11.24 -5.56 25.61
CA ILE A 121 -11.26 -7.01 25.33
C ILE A 121 -10.09 -7.76 25.99
N VAL A 122 -9.08 -7.06 26.50
CA VAL A 122 -7.87 -7.63 27.08
C VAL A 122 -8.01 -7.78 28.60
N TYR A 123 -8.05 -9.02 29.07
CA TYR A 123 -8.07 -9.37 30.48
C TYR A 123 -6.65 -9.58 30.98
N HIS A 124 -6.13 -8.56 31.67
CA HIS A 124 -4.81 -8.59 32.29
C HIS A 124 -4.93 -8.60 33.82
N LYS A 125 -4.51 -9.68 34.48
CA LYS A 125 -4.44 -9.74 35.95
C LYS A 125 -3.08 -10.20 36.42
N ARG A 126 -2.45 -9.44 37.32
CA ARG A 126 -1.26 -9.88 38.05
C ARG A 126 -1.69 -10.27 39.46
N ILE A 127 -1.66 -11.56 39.77
CA ILE A 127 -1.92 -12.06 41.12
C ILE A 127 -0.58 -12.13 41.84
N GLN A 128 -0.39 -11.23 42.81
CA GLN A 128 0.67 -11.38 43.81
C GLN A 128 0.23 -12.40 44.85
N GLN A 129 1.02 -13.44 45.07
CA GLN A 129 0.76 -14.38 46.15
C GLN A 129 1.49 -13.90 47.42
N VAL A 130 0.74 -13.50 48.45
CA VAL A 130 1.29 -13.22 49.78
C VAL A 130 1.56 -14.57 50.45
N GLY A 131 2.81 -14.99 50.50
CA GLY A 131 3.21 -16.22 51.20
C GLY A 131 4.61 -16.69 50.85
N SER A 132 5.48 -16.72 51.86
CA SER A 132 6.79 -17.37 51.82
C SER A 132 6.66 -18.88 51.59
N GLY A 133 7.34 -19.44 50.59
CA GLY A 133 8.08 -20.68 50.84
C GLY A 133 7.89 -21.93 49.97
N ARG A 134 7.32 -21.91 48.75
CA ARG A 134 7.46 -23.08 47.84
C ARG A 134 7.74 -22.71 46.38
N ARG A 135 9.01 -22.90 45.96
CA ARG A 135 9.47 -22.86 44.56
C ARG A 135 8.65 -23.86 43.72
N ARG A 136 7.90 -23.40 42.71
CA ARG A 136 7.08 -24.25 41.82
C ARG A 136 7.85 -24.56 40.55
N ARG A 137 7.51 -25.66 39.88
CA ARG A 137 8.02 -25.93 38.56
C ARG A 137 7.57 -24.84 37.55
N SER A 138 8.46 -24.14 36.85
CA SER A 138 8.07 -23.38 35.66
C SER A 138 7.81 -24.41 34.56
N ASN A 139 6.58 -24.45 34.06
CA ASN A 139 6.14 -25.52 33.19
C ASN A 139 6.29 -25.17 31.70
N THR A 140 6.53 -23.90 31.34
CA THR A 140 6.40 -23.43 29.96
C THR A 140 7.60 -22.60 29.49
N TYR A 141 7.86 -22.63 28.18
CA TYR A 141 8.91 -21.82 27.56
C TYR A 141 8.66 -20.31 27.74
N LEU A 142 7.40 -19.87 27.61
CA LEU A 142 7.01 -18.47 27.86
C LEU A 142 7.39 -18.02 29.28
N ASP A 143 7.13 -18.84 30.31
CA ASP A 143 7.48 -18.51 31.69
C ASP A 143 9.00 -18.30 31.85
N ILE A 144 9.82 -19.13 31.18
CA ILE A 144 11.29 -19.00 31.20
C ILE A 144 11.71 -17.65 30.58
N LEU A 145 11.15 -17.28 29.42
CA LEU A 145 11.46 -16.01 28.75
C LEU A 145 11.07 -14.81 29.63
N LEU A 146 9.86 -14.82 30.19
CA LEU A 146 9.37 -13.75 31.04
C LEU A 146 10.22 -13.61 32.31
N THR A 147 10.64 -14.73 32.90
CA THR A 147 11.50 -14.75 34.08
C THR A 147 12.89 -14.19 33.76
N LEU A 148 13.48 -14.53 32.61
CA LEU A 148 14.77 -13.97 32.17
C LEU A 148 14.70 -12.45 31.98
N ILE A 149 13.65 -11.95 31.31
CA ILE A 149 13.46 -10.51 31.09
C ILE A 149 13.25 -9.78 32.40
N ARG A 150 12.45 -10.36 33.30
CA ARG A 150 12.22 -9.81 34.64
C ARG A 150 13.51 -9.77 35.46
N PHE A 151 14.27 -10.86 35.48
CA PHE A 151 15.56 -10.93 36.16
C PHE A 151 16.48 -9.81 35.69
N ALA A 152 16.51 -9.52 34.38
CA ALA A 152 17.27 -8.41 33.80
C ALA A 152 16.84 -7.03 34.33
N LYS A 153 15.53 -6.82 34.50
CA LYS A 153 14.96 -5.56 35.01
C LYS A 153 15.22 -5.37 36.50
N GLU A 154 15.04 -6.40 37.32
CA GLU A 154 15.12 -6.32 38.78
C GLU A 154 16.55 -6.37 39.33
N ASN A 155 17.48 -7.00 38.60
CA ASN A 155 18.84 -7.25 39.09
C ASN A 155 19.93 -6.36 38.46
N GLN A 156 19.58 -5.16 37.98
CA GLN A 156 20.55 -4.23 37.39
C GLN A 156 21.73 -3.91 38.33
N SER A 157 21.46 -3.67 39.61
CA SER A 157 22.50 -3.40 40.62
C SER A 157 23.50 -4.54 40.79
N PHE A 158 23.03 -5.79 40.65
CA PHE A 158 23.87 -6.98 40.70
C PHE A 158 24.84 -7.02 39.51
N PHE A 159 24.37 -6.72 38.30
CA PHE A 159 25.24 -6.66 37.12
C PHE A 159 26.31 -5.58 37.26
N PHE A 160 25.93 -4.38 37.69
CA PHE A 160 26.89 -3.30 37.94
C PHE A 160 27.89 -3.64 39.04
N TYR A 161 27.47 -4.35 40.09
CA TYR A 161 28.37 -4.82 41.14
C TYR A 161 29.42 -5.81 40.59
N ILE A 162 29.01 -6.79 39.78
CA ILE A 162 29.95 -7.71 39.12
C ILE A 162 30.91 -6.93 38.23
N VAL A 163 30.41 -6.08 37.34
CA VAL A 163 31.23 -5.26 36.44
C VAL A 163 32.24 -4.42 37.21
N LYS A 164 31.78 -3.72 38.25
CA LYS A 164 32.63 -2.92 39.15
C LYS A 164 33.74 -3.79 39.76
N ASN A 165 33.41 -4.99 40.23
CA ASN A 165 34.40 -5.91 40.79
C ASN A 165 35.41 -6.38 39.74
N MET A 166 34.99 -6.64 38.49
CA MET A 166 35.92 -6.99 37.41
C MET A 166 36.94 -5.87 37.16
N HIS A 167 36.46 -4.62 37.10
CA HIS A 167 37.32 -3.46 36.88
C HIS A 167 38.14 -3.05 38.11
N SER A 168 37.73 -3.46 39.32
CA SER A 168 38.49 -3.23 40.56
C SER A 168 39.77 -4.10 40.67
N GLY A 169 39.94 -5.08 39.78
CA GLY A 169 41.03 -6.06 39.80
C GLY A 169 42.44 -5.54 39.46
N LEU A 170 42.63 -4.22 39.28
CA LEU A 170 43.95 -3.63 39.03
C LEU A 170 44.83 -3.48 40.29
N ASN A 171 44.36 -3.93 41.46
CA ASN A 171 44.96 -3.55 42.74
C ASN A 171 46.13 -4.42 43.23
N LYS A 172 46.44 -5.56 42.58
CA LYS A 172 47.57 -6.43 42.98
C LYS A 172 48.65 -6.47 41.89
N ILE A 173 49.42 -5.38 41.85
CA ILE A 173 50.61 -5.23 41.02
C ILE A 173 51.68 -6.20 41.51
N ASN A 174 52.20 -7.04 40.60
CA ASN A 174 53.41 -7.79 40.86
C ASN A 174 54.60 -6.86 40.57
N TRP A 175 55.02 -6.12 41.60
CA TRP A 175 56.11 -5.16 41.47
C TRP A 175 57.39 -5.79 40.94
N THR A 176 57.74 -6.99 41.40
CA THR A 176 58.94 -7.72 40.94
C THR A 176 58.90 -7.97 39.42
N ARG A 177 57.76 -8.41 38.88
CA ARG A 177 57.59 -8.64 37.44
C ARG A 177 57.45 -7.34 36.64
N THR A 178 56.90 -6.29 37.25
CA THR A 178 56.73 -4.97 36.64
C THR A 178 58.09 -4.29 36.45
N ILE A 179 58.89 -4.23 37.52
CA ILE A 179 60.24 -3.66 37.51
C ILE A 179 61.14 -4.41 36.52
N ALA A 180 61.03 -5.75 36.47
CA ALA A 180 61.86 -6.56 35.59
C ALA A 180 61.52 -6.47 34.10
N LYS A 181 60.28 -6.13 33.72
CA LYS A 181 59.82 -6.17 32.32
C LYS A 181 59.51 -4.81 31.72
N GLN A 182 59.40 -3.76 32.52
CA GLN A 182 59.02 -2.44 32.04
C GLN A 182 60.04 -1.39 32.45
N ALA A 183 60.35 -0.51 31.52
CA ALA A 183 61.14 0.67 31.80
C ALA A 183 60.32 1.65 32.65
N ALA A 184 60.89 2.12 33.75
CA ALA A 184 60.31 3.19 34.56
C ALA A 184 60.61 4.55 33.91
N ILE A 185 59.62 5.44 33.94
CA ILE A 185 59.82 6.86 33.65
C ILE A 185 60.11 7.55 34.98
N ILE A 186 61.26 8.21 35.11
CA ILE A 186 61.63 8.89 36.35
C ILE A 186 61.20 10.34 36.25
N GLN A 187 60.32 10.77 37.17
CA GLN A 187 59.89 12.15 37.33
C GLN A 187 60.01 12.52 38.81
N GLU A 188 60.67 13.64 39.12
CA GLU A 188 60.86 14.12 40.50
C GLU A 188 61.42 13.05 41.46
N ASN A 189 62.47 12.33 41.02
CA ASN A 189 63.09 11.24 41.79
C ASN A 189 62.16 10.06 42.13
N SER A 190 60.99 9.97 41.49
CA SER A 190 60.01 8.89 41.67
C SER A 190 59.86 8.07 40.39
N PRO A 191 60.00 6.73 40.44
CA PRO A 191 59.80 5.88 39.28
C PRO A 191 58.30 5.66 39.01
N ILE A 192 57.85 6.04 37.81
CA ILE A 192 56.48 5.85 37.33
C ILE A 192 56.46 4.73 36.29
N TYR A 193 55.63 3.71 36.54
CA TYR A 193 55.39 2.61 35.60
C TYR A 193 54.02 2.77 34.95
N LEU A 194 53.97 2.95 33.63
CA LEU A 194 52.72 3.18 32.91
C LEU A 194 51.84 1.92 32.82
N ASN A 195 52.43 0.71 32.79
CA ASN A 195 51.70 -0.52 32.44
C ASN A 195 51.94 -1.68 33.45
N PRO A 196 51.70 -1.51 34.75
CA PRO A 196 52.09 -2.49 35.77
C PRO A 196 51.64 -3.94 35.50
N ALA A 197 52.56 -4.89 35.72
CA ALA A 197 52.31 -6.31 35.53
C ALA A 197 51.47 -6.88 36.69
N ASN A 198 50.16 -6.95 36.50
CA ASN A 198 49.23 -7.51 37.49
C ASN A 198 49.19 -9.05 37.43
N LYS A 199 48.98 -9.70 38.58
CA LYS A 199 48.53 -11.10 38.59
C LYS A 199 47.08 -11.13 38.09
N LYS A 200 46.85 -11.31 36.78
CA LYS A 200 45.52 -11.72 36.29
C LYS A 200 45.20 -13.07 36.92
N ARG A 201 44.33 -13.08 37.93
CA ARG A 201 43.75 -14.31 38.45
C ARG A 201 42.44 -14.53 37.70
N GLN A 202 42.33 -15.71 37.09
CA GLN A 202 41.08 -16.41 36.78
C GLN A 202 40.36 -16.01 35.48
N ILE A 203 39.98 -17.03 34.70
CA ILE A 203 38.84 -16.96 33.79
C ILE A 203 37.67 -16.45 34.63
N ASN A 204 37.15 -15.27 34.31
CA ASN A 204 36.04 -14.69 35.06
C ASN A 204 34.76 -15.41 34.61
N PHE A 205 34.43 -16.50 35.31
CA PHE A 205 33.24 -17.26 34.98
C PHE A 205 31.99 -16.37 35.09
N ASP A 206 31.91 -15.46 36.08
CA ASP A 206 30.78 -14.53 36.21
C ASP A 206 30.60 -13.67 34.94
N GLU A 207 31.70 -13.19 34.33
CA GLU A 207 31.68 -12.50 33.04
C GLU A 207 31.12 -13.39 31.92
N GLU A 208 31.60 -14.64 31.84
CA GLU A 208 31.14 -15.59 30.84
C GLU A 208 29.64 -15.89 30.98
N LEU A 209 29.13 -16.05 32.21
CA LEU A 209 27.71 -16.25 32.47
C LEU A 209 26.89 -15.01 32.05
N LEU A 210 27.37 -13.80 32.34
CA LEU A 210 26.73 -12.57 31.91
C LEU A 210 26.72 -12.43 30.39
N VAL A 211 27.81 -12.76 29.70
CA VAL A 211 27.86 -12.78 28.24
C VAL A 211 26.80 -13.72 27.68
N ILE A 212 26.67 -14.95 28.21
CA ILE A 212 25.63 -15.90 27.79
C ILE A 212 24.24 -15.31 28.04
N PHE A 213 23.98 -14.80 29.24
CA PHE A 213 22.69 -14.22 29.62
C PHE A 213 22.29 -13.04 28.72
N PHE A 214 23.15 -12.05 28.54
CA PHE A 214 22.86 -10.91 27.67
C PHE A 214 22.76 -11.30 26.20
N SER A 215 23.44 -12.37 25.77
CA SER A 215 23.27 -12.95 24.43
C SER A 215 21.89 -13.57 24.26
N ILE A 216 21.39 -14.28 25.28
CA ILE A 216 20.00 -14.80 25.32
C ILE A 216 19.00 -13.65 25.26
N LEU A 217 19.16 -12.59 26.07
CA LEU A 217 18.28 -11.43 26.02
C LEU A 217 18.29 -10.72 24.66
N ASN A 218 19.47 -10.60 24.04
CA ASN A 218 19.58 -10.04 22.70
C ASN A 218 18.82 -10.90 21.68
N TYR A 219 18.99 -12.23 21.73
CA TYR A 219 18.26 -13.15 20.89
C TYR A 219 16.74 -13.08 21.09
N ILE A 220 16.26 -13.05 22.34
CA ILE A 220 14.84 -12.94 22.66
C ILE A 220 14.26 -11.63 22.11
N GLY A 221 15.01 -10.53 22.23
CA GLY A 221 14.62 -9.24 21.67
C GLY A 221 14.62 -9.22 20.14
N ASP A 222 15.66 -9.76 19.50
CA ASP A 222 15.75 -9.85 18.03
C ASP A 222 14.68 -10.77 17.43
N LYS A 223 14.43 -11.92 18.06
CA LYS A 223 13.52 -12.93 17.55
C LYS A 223 12.06 -12.59 17.82
N TYR A 224 11.71 -12.24 19.05
CA TYR A 224 10.32 -12.09 19.52
C TYR A 224 9.91 -10.63 19.85
N GLY A 225 10.81 -9.66 19.64
CA GLY A 225 10.49 -8.23 19.85
C GLY A 225 10.36 -7.81 21.31
N PHE A 226 10.93 -8.53 22.27
CA PHE A 226 10.94 -8.08 23.67
C PHE A 226 11.98 -6.98 23.90
N THR A 227 11.75 -6.14 24.93
CA THR A 227 12.70 -5.09 25.35
C THR A 227 14.05 -5.69 25.74
N LYS A 228 15.11 -5.31 25.04
CA LYS A 228 16.50 -5.72 25.32
C LYS A 228 17.04 -4.90 26.50
N ASN A 229 16.80 -5.33 27.73
CA ASN A 229 17.30 -4.68 28.94
C ASN A 229 18.80 -4.99 29.16
N ILE A 230 19.65 -4.60 28.21
CA ILE A 230 21.10 -4.85 28.26
C ILE A 230 21.76 -3.60 28.87
N CYS A 231 22.05 -3.66 30.17
CA CYS A 231 22.63 -2.55 30.91
C CYS A 231 24.16 -2.47 30.83
N VAL A 232 24.82 -3.50 30.29
CA VAL A 232 26.29 -3.59 30.21
C VAL A 232 26.73 -3.95 28.79
N GLN A 233 27.75 -3.25 28.27
CA GLN A 233 28.30 -3.49 26.94
C GLN A 233 29.30 -4.66 26.91
N PHE A 234 28.79 -5.88 26.99
CA PHE A 234 29.58 -7.08 26.76
C PHE A 234 29.68 -7.44 25.27
N PRO A 235 30.77 -8.10 24.82
CA PRO A 235 30.83 -8.68 23.47
C PRO A 235 29.88 -9.89 23.39
N LEU A 236 28.66 -9.63 22.92
CA LEU A 236 27.60 -10.65 22.86
C LEU A 236 27.88 -11.70 21.78
N ILE A 237 27.42 -12.92 22.04
CA ILE A 237 27.43 -14.04 21.10
C ILE A 237 26.24 -13.84 20.15
N LYS A 238 26.50 -13.68 18.86
CA LYS A 238 25.49 -13.38 17.83
C LYS A 238 25.68 -14.28 16.60
N GLY A 239 24.64 -14.35 15.76
CA GLY A 239 24.65 -15.08 14.48
C GLY A 239 24.90 -16.58 14.64
N GLN A 240 25.66 -17.17 13.71
CA GLN A 240 25.96 -18.61 13.67
C GLN A 240 26.56 -19.15 14.97
N LYS A 241 27.33 -18.32 15.69
CA LYS A 241 27.87 -18.71 17.00
C LYS A 241 26.75 -18.96 18.01
N PHE A 242 25.73 -18.11 18.02
CA PHE A 242 24.59 -18.29 18.94
C PHE A 242 23.67 -19.44 18.49
N GLU A 243 23.55 -19.69 17.18
CA GLU A 243 22.85 -20.86 16.66
C GLU A 243 23.49 -22.17 17.14
N ALA A 244 24.83 -22.24 17.18
CA ALA A 244 25.52 -23.39 17.78
C ALA A 244 25.17 -23.55 19.28
N TYR A 245 25.01 -22.45 20.01
CA TYR A 245 24.57 -22.47 21.41
C TYR A 245 23.16 -23.04 21.56
N LEU A 246 22.23 -22.66 20.68
CA LEU A 246 20.87 -23.21 20.62
C LEU A 246 20.89 -24.71 20.27
N ASN A 247 21.77 -25.14 19.38
CA ASN A 247 21.94 -26.53 18.94
C ASN A 247 22.73 -27.40 19.95
N GLY A 248 22.56 -27.15 21.25
CA GLY A 248 23.08 -27.98 22.35
C GLY A 248 24.45 -27.57 22.91
N TYR A 249 25.22 -26.71 22.25
CA TYR A 249 26.49 -26.22 22.81
C TYR A 249 26.25 -25.39 24.08
N GLY A 250 25.16 -24.62 24.15
CA GLY A 250 24.82 -23.79 25.32
C GLY A 250 24.67 -24.62 26.59
N CYS A 251 23.94 -25.74 26.51
CA CYS A 251 23.81 -26.70 27.62
C CYS A 251 25.17 -27.28 28.03
N THR A 252 25.98 -27.70 27.05
CA THR A 252 27.32 -28.26 27.31
C THR A 252 28.21 -27.22 28.00
N ARG A 253 28.22 -25.99 27.50
CA ARG A 253 29.03 -24.91 28.04
C ARG A 253 28.59 -24.54 29.45
N LEU A 254 27.29 -24.38 29.68
CA LEU A 254 26.74 -24.08 31.00
C LEU A 254 27.06 -25.19 32.02
N ARG A 255 27.07 -26.48 31.63
CA ARG A 255 27.51 -27.57 32.52
C ARG A 255 29.00 -27.44 32.90
N GLN A 256 29.88 -27.02 31.97
CA GLN A 256 31.32 -26.85 32.24
C GLN A 256 31.63 -25.74 33.25
N ILE A 257 30.74 -24.75 33.36
CA ILE A 257 30.90 -23.59 34.23
C ILE A 257 30.02 -23.67 35.49
N LYS A 258 29.27 -24.76 35.64
CA LYS A 258 28.43 -25.03 36.83
C LYS A 258 29.29 -25.04 38.10
N TYR A 259 28.81 -24.39 39.16
CA TYR A 259 29.46 -24.24 40.47
C TYR A 259 30.78 -23.44 40.50
N LYS A 260 31.09 -22.67 39.45
CA LYS A 260 32.28 -21.80 39.43
C LYS A 260 32.02 -20.36 39.85
N TYR A 261 30.81 -20.07 40.31
CA TYR A 261 30.32 -18.76 40.75
C TYR A 261 30.03 -18.78 42.24
N PHE A 262 30.14 -17.63 42.90
CA PHE A 262 30.10 -17.53 44.37
C PHE A 262 28.82 -16.93 44.94
N SER A 263 27.89 -16.43 44.11
CA SER A 263 26.66 -15.77 44.57
C SER A 263 25.39 -16.57 44.26
N ASP A 264 24.42 -16.54 45.16
CA ASP A 264 23.11 -17.18 44.97
C ASP A 264 22.39 -16.64 43.73
N LYS A 265 22.52 -15.33 43.45
CA LYS A 265 21.99 -14.70 42.23
C LYS A 265 22.63 -15.24 40.95
N ALA A 266 23.92 -15.57 40.97
CA ALA A 266 24.59 -16.20 39.82
C ALA A 266 24.12 -17.65 39.62
N ILE A 267 23.80 -18.38 40.68
CA ILE A 267 23.22 -19.73 40.58
C ILE A 267 21.83 -19.64 39.96
N GLU A 268 20.98 -18.73 40.42
CA GLU A 268 19.66 -18.48 39.84
C GLU A 268 19.77 -18.10 38.35
N LEU A 269 20.67 -17.19 38.01
CA LEU A 269 20.93 -16.80 36.61
C LEU A 269 21.38 -17.98 35.75
N TRP A 270 22.25 -18.84 36.28
CA TRP A 270 22.72 -20.05 35.60
C TRP A 270 21.56 -21.01 35.34
N GLU A 271 20.68 -21.23 36.32
CA GLU A 271 19.51 -22.08 36.18
C GLU A 271 18.59 -21.56 35.07
N LEU A 272 18.30 -20.26 35.05
CA LEU A 272 17.48 -19.62 34.01
C LEU A 272 18.11 -19.75 32.62
N CYS A 273 19.41 -19.48 32.47
CA CYS A 273 20.11 -19.63 31.20
C CYS A 273 20.14 -21.10 30.74
N PHE A 274 20.31 -22.03 31.67
CA PHE A 274 20.33 -23.46 31.35
C PHE A 274 18.98 -23.94 30.84
N ALA A 275 17.88 -23.53 31.47
CA ALA A 275 16.54 -23.91 31.03
C ALA A 275 16.14 -23.33 29.68
N PHE A 276 16.66 -22.14 29.33
CA PHE A 276 16.44 -21.57 28.02
C PHE A 276 17.01 -22.46 26.90
N PHE A 277 18.20 -23.04 27.10
CA PHE A 277 18.82 -23.94 26.11
C PHE A 277 18.32 -25.39 26.23
N ASP A 278 18.05 -25.85 27.45
CA ASP A 278 17.49 -27.17 27.72
C ASP A 278 15.97 -27.10 27.66
N GLU A 279 15.41 -26.78 26.48
CA GLU A 279 13.97 -26.62 26.17
C GLU A 279 13.07 -27.76 26.73
N SER A 280 13.67 -28.84 27.27
CA SER A 280 13.06 -30.00 27.90
C SER A 280 12.92 -29.96 29.44
N ARG A 281 13.55 -29.03 30.16
CA ARG A 281 13.58 -29.04 31.64
C ARG A 281 12.61 -28.08 32.32
N HIS A 282 11.79 -28.65 33.20
CA HIS A 282 11.00 -27.91 34.20
C HIS A 282 11.92 -27.30 35.29
N LEU A 283 12.13 -25.98 35.30
CA LEU A 283 12.83 -25.31 36.43
C LEU A 283 11.98 -25.28 37.67
N ARG A 284 12.56 -25.05 38.87
CA ARG A 284 11.80 -24.70 40.08
C ARG A 284 11.96 -23.20 40.39
N VAL A 285 11.05 -22.36 39.91
CA VAL A 285 11.07 -20.89 40.07
C VAL A 285 10.18 -20.44 41.25
N SER A 286 10.55 -19.33 41.90
CA SER A 286 9.77 -18.68 42.96
C SER A 286 8.41 -18.17 42.44
N THR A 287 7.36 -18.35 43.24
CA THR A 287 5.92 -18.35 42.90
C THR A 287 5.19 -17.03 43.15
N GLU A 288 5.89 -15.92 43.29
CA GLU A 288 5.25 -14.72 43.85
C GLU A 288 4.26 -14.02 42.89
N HIS A 289 4.32 -14.26 41.57
CA HIS A 289 3.56 -13.49 40.59
C HIS A 289 2.94 -14.39 39.51
N LYS A 290 1.61 -14.50 39.48
CA LYS A 290 0.85 -15.18 38.41
C LYS A 290 0.29 -14.14 37.47
N GLU A 291 0.55 -14.25 36.17
CA GLU A 291 0.02 -13.33 35.15
C GLU A 291 -1.10 -14.03 34.36
N TYR A 292 -2.18 -13.30 34.13
CA TYR A 292 -3.29 -13.65 33.26
C TYR A 292 -3.22 -12.66 32.09
N LEU A 293 -3.14 -13.17 30.87
CA LEU A 293 -3.23 -12.36 29.66
C LEU A 293 -4.12 -13.09 28.65
N LEU A 294 -5.38 -12.70 28.61
CA LEU A 294 -6.38 -13.25 27.72
C LEU A 294 -7.01 -12.14 26.90
N VAL A 295 -7.38 -12.46 25.66
CA VAL A 295 -8.19 -11.58 24.83
C VAL A 295 -9.48 -12.29 24.48
N LYS A 296 -10.61 -11.62 24.70
CA LYS A 296 -11.91 -12.07 24.21
C LYS A 296 -12.01 -11.76 22.72
N ASN A 297 -12.52 -12.70 21.93
CA ASN A 297 -12.73 -12.55 20.48
C ASN A 297 -11.44 -12.19 19.73
N PHE A 298 -10.57 -13.18 19.50
CA PHE A 298 -9.25 -12.92 18.92
C PHE A 298 -9.30 -12.37 17.48
N TYR A 299 -10.42 -12.51 16.78
CA TYR A 299 -10.61 -11.91 15.45
C TYR A 299 -10.37 -10.39 15.45
N ILE A 300 -10.69 -9.68 16.54
CA ILE A 300 -10.44 -8.23 16.66
C ILE A 300 -8.94 -7.92 16.69
N VAL A 301 -8.15 -8.78 17.35
CA VAL A 301 -6.68 -8.68 17.35
C VAL A 301 -6.14 -8.97 15.96
N PHE A 302 -6.73 -9.95 15.26
CA PHE A 302 -6.35 -10.24 13.88
C PHE A 302 -6.66 -9.08 12.92
N GLU A 303 -7.82 -8.45 13.05
CA GLU A 303 -8.16 -7.21 12.32
C GLU A 303 -7.12 -6.13 12.59
N ALA A 304 -6.76 -5.88 13.85
CA ALA A 304 -5.73 -4.89 14.18
C ALA A 304 -4.32 -5.26 13.67
N ILE A 305 -3.99 -6.56 13.58
CA ILE A 305 -2.75 -7.04 12.96
C ILE A 305 -2.74 -6.66 11.48
N ILE A 306 -3.80 -7.00 10.74
CA ILE A 306 -3.87 -6.70 9.30
C ILE A 306 -3.92 -5.19 9.08
N ASP A 307 -4.71 -4.45 9.85
CA ASP A 307 -4.81 -3.00 9.76
C ASP A 307 -3.46 -2.30 9.96
N GLU A 308 -2.67 -2.72 10.94
CA GLU A 308 -1.30 -2.23 11.15
C GLU A 308 -0.36 -2.54 9.96
N LEU A 309 -0.55 -3.70 9.32
CA LEU A 309 0.36 -4.18 8.29
C LEU A 309 0.01 -3.67 6.87
N ILE A 310 -1.25 -3.35 6.60
CA ILE A 310 -1.69 -2.88 5.27
C ILE A 310 -2.47 -1.55 5.28
N GLY A 311 -3.17 -1.20 6.36
CA GLY A 311 -4.02 -0.01 6.48
C GLY A 311 -3.23 1.27 6.75
N ASP A 312 -3.86 2.43 6.56
CA ASP A 312 -3.31 3.73 6.96
C ASP A 312 -3.83 4.16 8.34
N LYS A 313 -2.94 4.77 9.13
CA LYS A 313 -3.24 5.24 10.49
C LYS A 313 -2.72 6.68 10.65
N PRO A 314 -3.58 7.70 10.82
CA PRO A 314 -5.05 7.64 10.75
C PRO A 314 -5.57 7.25 9.35
N LEU A 315 -6.86 6.94 9.25
CA LEU A 315 -7.52 6.74 7.96
C LEU A 315 -7.42 8.02 7.12
N PRO A 316 -7.38 7.90 5.78
CA PRO A 316 -7.26 9.07 4.90
C PRO A 316 -8.48 9.99 4.99
N ASP A 317 -8.23 11.29 4.76
CA ASP A 317 -9.26 12.33 4.57
C ASP A 317 -10.26 12.49 5.72
N GLY A 318 -9.76 12.33 6.95
CA GLY A 318 -10.56 12.49 8.17
C GLY A 318 -11.67 11.46 8.32
N MET A 319 -11.65 10.37 7.54
CA MET A 319 -12.68 9.33 7.60
C MET A 319 -12.63 8.58 8.92
N ASP A 320 -13.77 8.48 9.60
CA ASP A 320 -13.88 7.67 10.81
C ASP A 320 -13.99 6.17 10.48
N LYS A 321 -13.32 5.34 11.28
CA LYS A 321 -13.46 3.87 11.15
C LYS A 321 -14.91 3.42 11.28
N LYS A 322 -15.67 4.05 12.18
CA LYS A 322 -17.10 3.83 12.35
C LYS A 322 -17.87 4.84 11.52
N GLN A 323 -18.58 4.34 10.54
CA GLN A 323 -19.39 5.12 9.61
C GLN A 323 -20.74 5.48 10.24
N GLU A 324 -21.45 6.46 9.67
CA GLU A 324 -22.75 6.94 10.19
C GLU A 324 -23.83 5.85 10.19
N ASP A 325 -23.75 4.88 9.28
CA ASP A 325 -24.63 3.71 9.22
C ASP A 325 -24.35 2.67 10.32
N GLY A 326 -23.41 2.97 11.22
CA GLY A 326 -22.99 2.14 12.34
C GLY A 326 -22.03 1.02 11.95
N LYS A 327 -21.67 0.87 10.67
CA LYS A 327 -20.71 -0.14 10.23
C LYS A 327 -19.28 0.35 10.39
N VAL A 328 -18.35 -0.60 10.45
CA VAL A 328 -16.93 -0.33 10.67
C VAL A 328 -16.14 -0.76 9.44
N VAL A 329 -15.34 0.15 8.89
CA VAL A 329 -14.39 -0.17 7.81
C VAL A 329 -13.13 -0.72 8.47
N ASP A 330 -12.79 -1.97 8.18
CA ASP A 330 -11.68 -2.66 8.83
C ASP A 330 -10.33 -2.08 8.38
N HIS A 331 -10.09 -2.05 7.06
CA HIS A 331 -8.84 -1.61 6.47
C HIS A 331 -9.12 -0.64 5.32
N LEU A 332 -8.56 0.55 5.40
CA LEU A 332 -8.61 1.53 4.33
C LEU A 332 -7.24 2.16 4.18
N PHE A 333 -6.80 2.33 2.94
CA PHE A 333 -5.57 3.02 2.64
C PHE A 333 -5.56 3.67 1.27
N THR A 334 -4.66 4.63 1.11
CA THR A 334 -4.37 5.26 -0.18
C THR A 334 -3.18 4.59 -0.83
N ALA A 335 -3.33 4.23 -2.10
CA ALA A 335 -2.23 3.75 -2.93
C ALA A 335 -2.45 4.14 -4.39
N GLN A 336 -1.41 4.01 -5.18
CA GLN A 336 -1.38 4.47 -6.56
C GLN A 336 -2.53 3.84 -7.39
N SER A 337 -3.21 4.65 -8.19
CA SER A 337 -4.38 4.34 -9.04
C SER A 337 -4.14 3.22 -10.05
N LEU A 338 -5.11 2.33 -10.28
CA LEU A 338 -4.91 1.17 -11.17
C LEU A 338 -4.67 1.52 -12.65
N ILE A 339 -4.99 2.74 -13.08
CA ILE A 339 -5.09 3.10 -14.50
C ILE A 339 -3.82 3.80 -15.00
N ASP A 340 -3.41 4.86 -14.31
CA ASP A 340 -2.26 5.69 -14.66
C ASP A 340 -0.94 5.14 -14.13
N ASN A 341 0.16 5.66 -14.70
CA ASN A 341 1.53 5.43 -14.23
C ASN A 341 2.06 6.52 -13.32
N GLU A 342 1.24 7.54 -13.04
CA GLU A 342 1.63 8.74 -12.35
C GLU A 342 1.35 8.60 -10.85
N ASP A 343 1.66 9.65 -10.08
CA ASP A 343 1.52 9.63 -8.61
C ASP A 343 0.06 9.76 -8.12
N LYS A 344 -0.94 9.66 -9.01
CA LYS A 344 -2.35 9.71 -8.60
C LYS A 344 -2.70 8.53 -7.70
N GLN A 345 -3.40 8.83 -6.62
CA GLN A 345 -3.81 7.85 -5.62
C GLN A 345 -5.29 7.50 -5.78
N THR A 346 -5.66 6.32 -5.31
CA THR A 346 -7.04 5.88 -5.09
C THR A 346 -7.15 5.17 -3.75
N TYR A 347 -8.38 4.94 -3.29
CA TYR A 347 -8.61 4.16 -2.08
C TYR A 347 -8.61 2.66 -2.36
N TYR A 348 -8.08 1.92 -1.40
CA TYR A 348 -8.10 0.47 -1.34
C TYR A 348 -8.80 0.06 -0.05
N ILE A 349 -9.82 -0.78 -0.18
CA ILE A 349 -10.68 -1.18 0.93
C ILE A 349 -10.48 -2.66 1.21
N GLY A 350 -10.11 -2.99 2.43
CA GLY A 350 -9.87 -4.34 2.88
C GLY A 350 -10.79 -4.74 4.02
N ASP A 351 -11.03 -6.02 4.11
CA ASP A 351 -11.65 -6.67 5.26
C ASP A 351 -10.86 -7.95 5.56
N SER A 352 -10.65 -8.25 6.85
CA SER A 352 -9.89 -9.42 7.27
C SER A 352 -10.80 -10.50 7.83
N LYS A 353 -10.50 -11.75 7.45
CA LYS A 353 -11.32 -12.90 7.79
C LYS A 353 -10.54 -13.92 8.63
N TYR A 354 -10.96 -14.06 9.87
CA TYR A 354 -10.42 -15.00 10.84
C TYR A 354 -11.32 -16.24 10.97
N TYR A 355 -11.19 -17.15 10.02
CA TYR A 355 -11.99 -18.39 9.97
C TYR A 355 -11.16 -19.64 10.30
N LYS A 356 -11.86 -20.74 10.57
CA LYS A 356 -11.26 -22.08 10.53
C LYS A 356 -10.85 -22.40 9.09
N MET A 357 -9.81 -23.21 8.92
CA MET A 357 -9.33 -23.59 7.59
C MET A 357 -10.43 -24.35 6.83
N GLY A 358 -10.64 -24.00 5.56
CA GLY A 358 -11.68 -24.61 4.71
C GLY A 358 -13.08 -23.99 4.81
N HIS A 359 -13.30 -22.95 5.62
CA HIS A 359 -14.60 -22.28 5.67
C HIS A 359 -14.77 -21.30 4.49
N GLU A 360 -15.78 -21.52 3.64
CA GLU A 360 -16.09 -20.61 2.52
C GLU A 360 -16.57 -19.23 3.00
N LEU A 361 -16.39 -18.23 2.14
CA LEU A 361 -16.93 -16.89 2.33
C LEU A 361 -18.45 -16.92 2.17
N GLY A 362 -19.17 -16.54 3.22
CA GLY A 362 -20.62 -16.35 3.13
C GLY A 362 -20.98 -15.16 2.24
N SER A 363 -22.11 -15.26 1.52
CA SER A 363 -22.68 -14.18 0.69
C SER A 363 -22.87 -12.87 1.47
N GLU A 364 -23.14 -12.95 2.77
CA GLU A 364 -23.24 -11.79 3.67
C GLU A 364 -21.94 -11.00 3.75
N SER A 365 -20.77 -11.67 3.77
CA SER A 365 -19.47 -10.98 3.85
C SER A 365 -19.21 -10.19 2.57
N ILE A 366 -19.48 -10.80 1.41
CA ILE A 366 -19.36 -10.15 0.10
C ILE A 366 -20.28 -8.92 0.03
N TYR A 367 -21.52 -9.05 0.50
CA TYR A 367 -22.48 -7.94 0.50
C TYR A 367 -22.07 -6.79 1.43
N LYS A 368 -21.51 -7.11 2.61
CA LYS A 368 -20.95 -6.09 3.53
C LYS A 368 -19.84 -5.29 2.85
N GLN A 369 -18.92 -5.96 2.15
CA GLN A 369 -17.82 -5.30 1.46
C GLN A 369 -18.29 -4.28 0.42
N TYR A 370 -19.31 -4.64 -0.37
CA TYR A 370 -19.90 -3.70 -1.33
C TYR A 370 -20.57 -2.50 -0.66
N THR A 371 -21.05 -2.65 0.58
CA THR A 371 -21.57 -1.50 1.31
C THR A 371 -20.43 -0.57 1.74
N TYR A 372 -19.31 -1.11 2.21
CA TYR A 372 -18.14 -0.29 2.57
C TYR A 372 -17.64 0.53 1.38
N ALA A 373 -17.55 -0.07 0.20
CA ALA A 373 -17.17 0.63 -1.01
C ALA A 373 -18.09 1.82 -1.31
N ARG A 374 -19.40 1.64 -1.19
CA ARG A 374 -20.38 2.71 -1.41
C ARG A 374 -20.28 3.83 -0.37
N ASN A 375 -20.06 3.49 0.89
CA ASN A 375 -19.90 4.49 1.96
C ASN A 375 -18.62 5.32 1.73
N VAL A 376 -17.51 4.68 1.34
CA VAL A 376 -16.25 5.37 1.00
C VAL A 376 -16.43 6.30 -0.20
N ILE A 377 -17.15 5.87 -1.24
CA ILE A 377 -17.49 6.73 -2.39
C ILE A 377 -18.29 7.94 -1.93
N GLN A 378 -19.33 7.72 -1.11
CA GLN A 378 -20.17 8.81 -0.61
C GLN A 378 -19.37 9.81 0.21
N TRP A 379 -18.53 9.35 1.13
CA TRP A 379 -17.67 10.22 1.94
C TRP A 379 -16.75 11.08 1.07
N ASN A 380 -16.10 10.50 0.06
CA ASN A 380 -15.26 11.25 -0.85
C ASN A 380 -16.05 12.33 -1.59
N LEU A 381 -17.27 12.02 -2.04
CA LEU A 381 -18.16 13.01 -2.68
C LEU A 381 -18.55 14.15 -1.73
N ASP A 382 -18.88 13.83 -0.47
CA ASP A 382 -19.30 14.81 0.53
C ASP A 382 -18.20 15.84 0.82
N ILE A 383 -16.91 15.44 0.80
CA ILE A 383 -15.77 16.35 0.92
C ILE A 383 -15.82 17.44 -0.17
N PHE A 384 -16.05 17.06 -1.43
CA PHE A 384 -16.10 18.01 -2.55
C PHE A 384 -17.38 18.85 -2.54
N LEU A 385 -18.52 18.27 -2.16
CA LEU A 385 -19.79 19.00 -2.03
C LEU A 385 -19.71 20.10 -0.95
N ASP A 386 -18.90 19.90 0.08
CA ASP A 386 -18.58 20.88 1.11
C ASP A 386 -17.54 21.95 0.66
N ASN A 387 -17.08 21.91 -0.59
CA ASN A 387 -15.98 22.72 -1.13
C ASN A 387 -14.66 22.57 -0.34
N LYS A 388 -14.39 21.36 0.17
CA LYS A 388 -13.12 20.99 0.80
C LYS A 388 -12.28 20.15 -0.17
N GLU A 389 -10.97 20.10 0.08
CA GLU A 389 -10.07 19.21 -0.63
C GLU A 389 -9.62 18.06 0.27
N PRO A 390 -9.52 16.82 -0.26
CA PRO A 390 -9.00 15.68 0.49
C PRO A 390 -7.50 15.86 0.76
N GLU A 391 -7.06 15.61 2.00
CA GLU A 391 -5.64 15.61 2.39
C GLU A 391 -4.81 14.60 1.57
N SER A 392 -5.44 13.51 1.12
CA SER A 392 -4.83 12.48 0.30
C SER A 392 -4.70 12.86 -1.18
N GLY A 393 -5.39 13.91 -1.63
CA GLY A 393 -5.52 14.27 -3.05
C GLY A 393 -6.36 13.28 -3.87
N VAL A 394 -7.05 12.31 -3.24
CA VAL A 394 -7.86 11.31 -3.96
C VAL A 394 -9.19 11.92 -4.40
N ARG A 395 -9.42 11.93 -5.71
CA ARG A 395 -10.71 12.27 -6.32
C ARG A 395 -11.27 11.06 -7.05
N LEU A 396 -12.40 10.54 -6.58
CA LEU A 396 -13.00 9.35 -7.18
C LEU A 396 -13.88 9.67 -8.39
N ARG A 397 -14.62 10.77 -8.38
CA ARG A 397 -15.54 11.14 -9.48
C ARG A 397 -14.88 12.20 -10.37
N ASP A 398 -14.93 11.94 -11.67
CA ASP A 398 -14.58 12.92 -12.70
C ASP A 398 -15.79 13.82 -13.03
N ASP A 399 -15.56 15.11 -13.22
CA ASP A 399 -16.62 16.08 -13.53
C ASP A 399 -17.01 16.07 -15.01
N ILE A 400 -16.09 15.68 -15.90
CA ILE A 400 -16.29 15.74 -17.36
C ILE A 400 -17.05 14.49 -17.82
N THR A 401 -16.58 13.30 -17.46
CA THR A 401 -17.15 12.02 -17.90
C THR A 401 -18.22 11.49 -16.95
N GLU A 402 -18.32 12.05 -15.73
CA GLU A 402 -19.05 11.49 -14.59
C GLU A 402 -18.65 10.05 -14.24
N GLY A 403 -17.49 9.61 -14.72
CA GLY A 403 -16.91 8.31 -14.41
C GLY A 403 -16.30 8.28 -13.01
N TYR A 404 -16.22 7.09 -12.45
CA TYR A 404 -15.63 6.82 -11.15
C TYR A 404 -14.31 6.06 -11.31
N ASN A 405 -13.29 6.47 -10.55
CA ASN A 405 -12.05 5.71 -10.44
C ASN A 405 -12.34 4.32 -9.85
N ILE A 406 -11.52 3.36 -10.23
CA ILE A 406 -11.65 1.99 -9.78
C ILE A 406 -11.20 1.91 -8.31
N ILE A 407 -12.07 1.36 -7.46
CA ILE A 407 -11.79 1.13 -6.03
C ILE A 407 -11.58 -0.37 -5.81
N PRO A 408 -10.34 -0.79 -5.53
CA PRO A 408 -10.05 -2.18 -5.25
C PRO A 408 -10.60 -2.59 -3.88
N ASN A 409 -11.42 -3.63 -3.85
CA ASN A 409 -11.85 -4.26 -2.60
C ASN A 409 -11.17 -5.62 -2.43
N PHE A 410 -10.72 -5.97 -1.24
CA PHE A 410 -10.09 -7.27 -1.02
C PHE A 410 -10.40 -7.88 0.34
N PHE A 411 -10.45 -9.20 0.38
CA PHE A 411 -10.46 -9.99 1.61
C PHE A 411 -9.07 -10.54 1.89
N VAL A 412 -8.65 -10.47 3.15
CA VAL A 412 -7.43 -11.13 3.63
C VAL A 412 -7.82 -12.19 4.65
N SER A 413 -7.74 -13.46 4.24
CA SER A 413 -8.01 -14.61 5.10
C SER A 413 -6.74 -15.17 5.72
N ALA A 414 -6.82 -15.53 7.00
CA ALA A 414 -5.75 -16.26 7.67
C ALA A 414 -5.65 -17.71 7.14
N MET A 415 -4.44 -18.14 6.81
CA MET A 415 -4.10 -19.52 6.43
C MET A 415 -2.93 -20.02 7.30
N MET A 416 -2.99 -21.25 7.79
CA MET A 416 -1.86 -21.91 8.47
C MET A 416 -0.95 -22.63 7.46
N ASN A 417 0.36 -22.35 7.51
CA ASN A 417 1.35 -23.09 6.74
C ASN A 417 1.57 -24.50 7.32
N GLU A 418 1.47 -25.54 6.50
CA GLU A 418 1.63 -26.95 6.93
C GLU A 418 3.02 -27.28 7.49
N LYS A 419 4.05 -26.49 7.12
CA LYS A 419 5.43 -26.66 7.59
C LYS A 419 5.76 -25.79 8.81
N PHE A 420 4.77 -25.11 9.40
CA PHE A 420 4.95 -24.21 10.53
C PHE A 420 5.97 -23.09 10.28
N ASP A 421 6.11 -22.66 9.02
CA ASP A 421 7.09 -21.65 8.64
C ASP A 421 6.60 -20.23 8.99
N TYR A 422 7.50 -19.45 9.58
CA TYR A 422 7.31 -18.05 9.95
C TYR A 422 8.05 -17.07 9.00
N ALA A 423 8.86 -17.58 8.07
CA ALA A 423 9.68 -16.78 7.16
C ALA A 423 8.96 -16.47 5.84
N ASP A 424 8.10 -17.38 5.39
CA ASP A 424 7.28 -17.19 4.19
C ASP A 424 5.97 -16.50 4.54
N ASP A 425 5.66 -15.39 3.85
CA ASP A 425 4.39 -14.69 4.04
C ASP A 425 3.21 -15.45 3.44
N GLY A 426 3.47 -16.36 2.50
CA GLY A 426 2.47 -17.19 1.86
C GLY A 426 1.29 -16.39 1.30
N ILE A 427 1.48 -15.10 0.98
CA ILE A 427 0.40 -14.26 0.49
C ILE A 427 0.14 -14.59 -0.97
N VAL A 428 -1.04 -15.17 -1.23
CA VAL A 428 -1.43 -15.63 -2.56
C VAL A 428 -2.91 -15.42 -2.78
N GLN A 429 -3.32 -15.37 -4.04
CA GLN A 429 -4.75 -15.49 -4.37
C GLN A 429 -5.29 -16.79 -3.81
N THR A 430 -6.47 -16.74 -3.21
CA THR A 430 -7.07 -17.94 -2.62
C THR A 430 -7.26 -19.05 -3.66
N HIS A 431 -7.13 -20.29 -3.21
CA HIS A 431 -7.44 -21.47 -4.02
C HIS A 431 -8.93 -21.85 -3.97
N ARG A 432 -9.75 -21.12 -3.22
CA ARG A 432 -11.19 -21.36 -3.08
C ARG A 432 -11.95 -21.06 -4.38
N GLU A 433 -13.11 -21.69 -4.55
CA GLU A 433 -14.04 -21.35 -5.63
C GLU A 433 -14.43 -19.86 -5.53
N ASN A 434 -14.50 -19.17 -6.67
CA ASN A 434 -14.81 -17.73 -6.78
C ASN A 434 -13.82 -16.78 -6.08
N LYS A 435 -12.52 -16.91 -6.34
CA LYS A 435 -11.46 -15.99 -5.86
C LYS A 435 -11.62 -14.51 -6.25
N ARG A 436 -12.48 -14.20 -7.22
CA ARG A 436 -12.77 -12.87 -7.74
C ARG A 436 -14.27 -12.71 -7.89
N HIS A 437 -14.80 -11.61 -7.40
CA HIS A 437 -16.20 -11.25 -7.59
C HIS A 437 -16.29 -9.89 -8.27
N LYS A 438 -17.20 -9.78 -9.22
CA LYS A 438 -17.55 -8.54 -9.91
C LYS A 438 -19.04 -8.34 -9.74
N LYS A 439 -19.43 -7.19 -9.20
CA LYS A 439 -20.82 -6.75 -9.13
C LYS A 439 -20.96 -5.50 -9.98
N THR A 440 -21.87 -5.54 -10.94
CA THR A 440 -22.13 -4.46 -11.89
C THR A 440 -23.62 -4.17 -11.92
N HIS A 441 -24.00 -2.90 -11.97
CA HIS A 441 -25.38 -2.50 -12.27
C HIS A 441 -25.64 -2.46 -13.78
N TYR A 442 -24.68 -1.91 -14.53
CA TYR A 442 -24.70 -1.85 -15.99
C TYR A 442 -23.54 -2.67 -16.57
N GLU A 443 -23.82 -3.44 -17.61
CA GLU A 443 -22.78 -4.17 -18.31
C GLU A 443 -21.89 -3.23 -19.14
N ASN A 444 -20.64 -3.65 -19.39
CA ASN A 444 -19.68 -2.91 -20.20
C ASN A 444 -19.45 -1.45 -19.71
N ARG A 445 -19.44 -1.24 -18.39
CA ARG A 445 -19.11 0.04 -17.75
C ARG A 445 -18.18 -0.17 -16.56
N LEU A 446 -16.87 -0.08 -16.79
CA LEU A 446 -15.87 -0.29 -15.73
C LEU A 446 -15.79 0.89 -14.75
N PHE A 447 -15.87 2.12 -15.26
CA PHE A 447 -15.78 3.37 -14.49
C PHE A 447 -17.14 3.82 -13.96
N ASP A 448 -18.03 2.88 -13.67
CA ASP A 448 -19.34 3.15 -13.09
C ASP A 448 -19.25 3.03 -11.56
N ARG A 449 -19.96 3.91 -10.85
CA ARG A 449 -20.03 3.91 -9.39
C ARG A 449 -20.42 2.53 -8.82
N ASP A 450 -21.32 1.83 -9.51
CA ASP A 450 -21.87 0.55 -9.08
C ASP A 450 -21.12 -0.65 -9.70
N THR A 451 -19.95 -0.44 -10.31
CA THR A 451 -19.01 -1.48 -10.71
C THR A 451 -17.99 -1.73 -9.60
N LEU A 452 -18.28 -2.74 -8.76
CA LEU A 452 -17.51 -3.07 -7.57
C LEU A 452 -16.72 -4.37 -7.79
N LEU A 453 -15.41 -4.28 -7.58
CA LEU A 453 -14.46 -5.38 -7.75
C LEU A 453 -13.99 -5.88 -6.41
N LEU A 454 -13.99 -7.20 -6.22
CA LEU A 454 -13.60 -7.85 -4.98
C LEU A 454 -12.63 -9.01 -5.24
N PHE A 455 -11.50 -9.00 -4.53
CA PHE A 455 -10.45 -10.01 -4.61
C PHE A 455 -10.29 -10.76 -3.29
N HIS A 456 -9.94 -12.04 -3.34
CA HIS A 456 -9.70 -12.81 -2.13
C HIS A 456 -8.26 -13.34 -2.07
N TYR A 457 -7.57 -12.96 -1.00
CA TYR A 457 -6.21 -13.37 -0.66
C TYR A 457 -6.20 -14.22 0.60
N ASP A 458 -5.34 -15.25 0.59
CA ASP A 458 -4.94 -15.98 1.79
C ASP A 458 -3.54 -15.51 2.21
N VAL A 459 -3.30 -15.41 3.51
CA VAL A 459 -2.01 -15.01 4.08
C VAL A 459 -1.57 -15.98 5.17
N ASN A 460 -0.27 -16.27 5.26
CA ASN A 460 0.25 -17.11 6.34
C ASN A 460 0.08 -16.40 7.69
N PHE A 461 -0.82 -16.94 8.52
CA PHE A 461 -1.14 -16.44 9.85
C PHE A 461 0.10 -16.34 10.74
N LEU A 462 1.00 -17.33 10.67
CA LEU A 462 2.22 -17.37 11.48
C LEU A 462 3.16 -16.21 11.13
N TYR A 463 3.28 -15.90 9.84
CA TYR A 463 4.11 -14.81 9.36
C TYR A 463 3.57 -13.47 9.86
N VAL A 464 2.31 -13.14 9.57
CA VAL A 464 1.71 -11.84 9.96
C VAL A 464 1.69 -11.65 11.47
N LEU A 465 1.40 -12.71 12.23
CA LEU A 465 1.45 -12.69 13.68
C LEU A 465 2.86 -12.35 14.17
N SER A 466 3.89 -13.01 13.64
CA SER A 466 5.27 -12.78 14.07
C SER A 466 5.81 -11.42 13.64
N LEU A 467 5.45 -10.94 12.45
CA LEU A 467 5.83 -9.62 11.94
C LEU A 467 5.23 -8.51 12.81
N TYR A 468 3.95 -8.65 13.17
CA TYR A 468 3.27 -7.72 14.08
C TYR A 468 3.88 -7.77 15.48
N ALA A 469 4.03 -8.97 16.05
CA ALA A 469 4.51 -9.18 17.42
C ALA A 469 5.98 -8.76 17.66
N ARG A 470 6.82 -8.77 16.61
CA ARG A 470 8.19 -8.23 16.68
C ARG A 470 8.23 -6.72 16.89
N ASP A 471 7.17 -6.04 16.46
CA ASP A 471 7.02 -4.58 16.53
C ASP A 471 8.18 -3.78 15.88
N ASP A 472 8.72 -4.30 14.77
CA ASP A 472 9.72 -3.60 13.97
C ASP A 472 9.06 -2.79 12.84
N ARG A 473 9.02 -1.47 13.00
CA ARG A 473 8.42 -0.54 12.04
C ARG A 473 9.02 -0.65 10.64
N SER A 474 10.33 -0.90 10.52
CA SER A 474 10.98 -0.98 9.21
C SER A 474 10.55 -2.23 8.47
N GLN A 475 10.45 -3.38 9.17
CA GLN A 475 9.99 -4.63 8.56
C GLN A 475 8.52 -4.55 8.18
N LYS A 476 7.67 -4.02 9.06
CA LYS A 476 6.24 -3.77 8.80
C LYS A 476 6.06 -2.91 7.54
N ASN A 477 6.75 -1.76 7.44
CA ASN A 477 6.65 -0.87 6.28
C ASN A 477 7.14 -1.51 4.98
N LYS A 478 8.23 -2.29 5.03
CA LYS A 478 8.73 -3.01 3.85
C LYS A 478 7.72 -4.02 3.33
N TRP A 479 7.08 -4.77 4.23
CA TRP A 479 6.04 -5.73 3.86
C TRP A 479 4.77 -5.02 3.35
N LYS A 480 4.33 -3.95 4.03
CA LYS A 480 3.22 -3.09 3.61
C LYS A 480 3.36 -2.62 2.15
N GLN A 481 4.51 -2.08 1.79
CA GLN A 481 4.81 -1.65 0.41
C GLN A 481 4.91 -2.81 -0.59
N LYS A 482 5.38 -3.98 -0.17
CA LYS A 482 5.40 -5.20 -1.00
C LYS A 482 3.97 -5.62 -1.36
N VAL A 483 3.11 -5.75 -0.35
CA VAL A 483 1.72 -6.23 -0.50
C VAL A 483 0.89 -5.25 -1.34
N ARG A 484 0.97 -3.95 -1.08
CA ARG A 484 0.23 -2.94 -1.86
C ARG A 484 0.58 -2.97 -3.35
N ARG A 485 1.87 -3.11 -3.69
CA ARG A 485 2.32 -3.25 -5.09
C ARG A 485 1.85 -4.55 -5.72
N MET A 486 1.88 -5.65 -4.97
CA MET A 486 1.38 -6.94 -5.43
C MET A 486 -0.12 -6.87 -5.74
N PHE A 487 -0.93 -6.33 -4.83
CA PHE A 487 -2.38 -6.14 -5.06
C PHE A 487 -2.63 -5.32 -6.32
N ARG A 488 -1.99 -4.15 -6.47
CA ARG A 488 -2.11 -3.34 -7.67
C ARG A 488 -1.82 -4.15 -8.94
N LYS A 489 -0.66 -4.82 -8.99
CA LYS A 489 -0.21 -5.56 -10.18
C LYS A 489 -1.20 -6.66 -10.56
N GLU A 490 -1.60 -7.50 -9.61
CA GLU A 490 -2.51 -8.61 -9.90
C GLU A 490 -3.89 -8.15 -10.33
N ILE A 491 -4.37 -7.04 -9.77
CA ILE A 491 -5.65 -6.46 -10.12
C ILE A 491 -5.61 -5.88 -11.54
N GLN A 492 -4.52 -5.19 -11.91
CA GLN A 492 -4.29 -4.75 -13.29
C GLN A 492 -4.25 -5.93 -14.26
N GLU A 493 -3.54 -7.01 -13.93
CA GLU A 493 -3.49 -8.21 -14.75
C GLU A 493 -4.88 -8.83 -14.98
N TRP A 494 -5.72 -8.88 -13.95
CA TRP A 494 -7.10 -9.36 -14.11
C TRP A 494 -7.96 -8.42 -14.95
N LEU A 495 -7.90 -7.12 -14.70
CA LEU A 495 -8.67 -6.14 -15.46
C LEU A 495 -8.32 -6.20 -16.95
N GLN A 496 -7.05 -6.37 -17.29
CA GLN A 496 -6.61 -6.54 -18.68
C GLN A 496 -6.99 -7.88 -19.31
N GLN A 497 -7.48 -8.87 -18.54
CA GLN A 497 -8.09 -10.09 -19.06
C GLN A 497 -9.55 -9.83 -19.42
N ASP A 498 -10.28 -9.13 -18.57
CA ASP A 498 -11.72 -8.84 -18.72
C ASP A 498 -12.01 -7.67 -19.67
N TYR A 499 -11.13 -6.67 -19.75
CA TYR A 499 -11.34 -5.43 -20.50
C TYR A 499 -10.18 -5.14 -21.46
N SER A 500 -10.51 -4.49 -22.57
CA SER A 500 -9.56 -3.80 -23.45
C SER A 500 -9.50 -2.33 -23.05
N PHE A 501 -8.28 -1.82 -22.90
CA PHE A 501 -8.02 -0.44 -22.48
C PHE A 501 -7.45 0.37 -23.63
N TYR A 502 -7.94 1.59 -23.77
CA TYR A 502 -7.50 2.54 -24.78
C TYR A 502 -7.21 3.89 -24.12
N ALA A 503 -6.21 4.60 -24.64
CA ALA A 503 -6.02 6.01 -24.37
C ALA A 503 -6.64 6.81 -25.51
N MET A 504 -7.29 7.93 -25.19
CA MET A 504 -7.89 8.82 -26.19
C MET A 504 -7.54 10.29 -25.95
N ARG A 505 -7.22 11.00 -27.03
CA ARG A 505 -6.92 12.44 -27.03
C ARG A 505 -7.69 13.12 -28.16
N ALA A 506 -8.34 14.24 -27.88
CA ALA A 506 -9.13 14.96 -28.88
C ALA A 506 -8.26 15.45 -30.04
N LYS A 507 -8.82 15.47 -31.25
CA LYS A 507 -8.14 16.06 -32.41
C LYS A 507 -8.10 17.58 -32.29
N VAL A 508 -7.09 18.22 -32.90
CA VAL A 508 -6.76 19.65 -32.77
C VAL A 508 -7.94 20.63 -32.95
N HIS A 509 -8.97 20.26 -33.70
CA HIS A 509 -10.13 21.12 -34.00
C HIS A 509 -11.42 20.73 -33.27
N ILE A 510 -11.34 19.84 -32.27
CA ILE A 510 -12.51 19.27 -31.61
C ILE A 510 -12.40 19.52 -30.11
N ASN A 511 -13.43 20.13 -29.54
CA ASN A 511 -13.57 20.24 -28.10
C ASN A 511 -13.95 18.86 -27.54
N GLY A 512 -12.99 18.19 -26.90
CA GLY A 512 -13.17 16.85 -26.35
C GLY A 512 -14.25 16.79 -25.27
N GLU A 513 -14.30 17.77 -24.37
CA GLU A 513 -15.31 17.82 -23.31
C GLU A 513 -16.72 17.97 -23.86
N GLU A 514 -16.91 18.88 -24.82
CA GLU A 514 -18.22 19.12 -25.42
C GLU A 514 -18.69 17.87 -26.19
N TYR A 515 -17.78 17.18 -26.87
CA TYR A 515 -18.08 15.91 -27.53
C TYR A 515 -18.52 14.83 -26.53
N ILE A 516 -17.81 14.67 -25.42
CA ILE A 516 -18.16 13.70 -24.37
C ILE A 516 -19.53 14.01 -23.79
N LYS A 517 -19.85 15.30 -23.55
CA LYS A 517 -21.16 15.73 -23.07
C LYS A 517 -22.28 15.47 -24.08
N GLN A 518 -22.02 15.64 -25.38
CA GLN A 518 -23.00 15.35 -26.44
C GLN A 518 -23.27 13.85 -26.59
N HIS A 519 -22.25 13.01 -26.41
CA HIS A 519 -22.32 11.54 -26.49
C HIS A 519 -22.33 10.86 -25.11
N PHE A 520 -22.86 11.56 -24.11
CA PHE A 520 -22.78 11.14 -22.71
C PHE A 520 -23.40 9.76 -22.46
N LYS A 521 -24.54 9.47 -23.08
CA LYS A 521 -25.27 8.21 -22.86
C LYS A 521 -24.49 6.98 -23.36
N GLU A 522 -23.72 7.15 -24.43
CA GLU A 522 -22.89 6.12 -25.04
C GLU A 522 -21.59 5.87 -24.25
N LEU A 523 -21.06 6.92 -23.59
CA LEU A 523 -19.74 6.94 -22.95
C LEU A 523 -19.76 6.82 -21.42
N ILE A 524 -20.89 7.09 -20.78
CA ILE A 524 -21.03 7.04 -19.31
C ILE A 524 -20.53 5.70 -18.75
N GLY A 525 -19.64 5.76 -17.76
CA GLY A 525 -19.03 4.60 -17.10
C GLY A 525 -18.05 3.80 -17.97
N LYS A 526 -17.78 4.22 -19.21
CA LYS A 526 -16.75 3.62 -20.09
C LYS A 526 -15.49 4.49 -20.20
N VAL A 527 -15.62 5.80 -19.98
CA VAL A 527 -14.53 6.78 -20.08
C VAL A 527 -14.24 7.42 -18.72
N TYR A 528 -12.97 7.63 -18.42
CA TYR A 528 -12.48 8.30 -17.21
C TYR A 528 -11.23 9.14 -17.52
N THR A 529 -10.89 10.13 -16.69
CA THR A 529 -9.72 11.04 -16.83
C THR A 529 -8.63 10.73 -15.81
N PRO A 530 -7.90 9.61 -15.95
CA PRO A 530 -6.93 9.19 -14.94
C PRO A 530 -5.61 9.95 -15.01
N TYR A 531 -5.28 10.65 -16.09
CA TYR A 531 -3.94 11.21 -16.32
C TYR A 531 -3.81 12.66 -15.80
N THR A 532 -2.59 13.13 -15.56
CA THR A 532 -2.30 14.54 -15.21
C THR A 532 -2.70 15.48 -16.33
N ASP A 533 -2.51 15.06 -17.58
CA ASP A 533 -3.04 15.73 -18.76
C ASP A 533 -4.56 15.47 -18.86
N GLU A 534 -5.36 16.44 -18.40
CA GLU A 534 -6.82 16.39 -18.43
C GLU A 534 -7.40 16.31 -19.85
N THR A 535 -6.58 16.52 -20.89
CA THR A 535 -6.99 16.34 -22.30
C THR A 535 -6.95 14.89 -22.77
N VAL A 536 -6.40 13.98 -21.95
CA VAL A 536 -6.29 12.55 -22.22
C VAL A 536 -7.26 11.77 -21.35
N TYR A 537 -8.00 10.87 -21.99
CA TYR A 537 -8.99 10.02 -21.34
C TYR A 537 -8.61 8.55 -21.48
N SER A 538 -9.02 7.73 -20.52
CA SER A 538 -8.96 6.27 -20.59
C SER A 538 -10.33 5.71 -20.91
N LEU A 539 -10.38 4.81 -21.89
CA LEU A 539 -11.57 4.09 -22.32
C LEU A 539 -11.39 2.61 -21.98
N ALA A 540 -12.37 2.02 -21.30
CA ALA A 540 -12.37 0.60 -20.92
C ALA A 540 -13.60 -0.12 -21.50
N LEU A 541 -13.36 -1.18 -22.28
CA LEU A 541 -14.39 -1.94 -22.98
C LEU A 541 -14.30 -3.44 -22.63
N ASP A 542 -15.42 -4.02 -22.19
CA ASP A 542 -15.52 -5.43 -21.78
C ASP A 542 -15.30 -6.36 -22.99
N ARG A 543 -14.47 -7.39 -22.81
CA ARG A 543 -14.10 -8.37 -23.84
C ARG A 543 -15.10 -9.50 -24.04
N LYS A 544 -16.22 -9.51 -23.30
CA LYS A 544 -17.30 -10.48 -23.51
C LYS A 544 -17.74 -10.51 -24.99
N PRO A 545 -18.02 -11.71 -25.56
CA PRO A 545 -18.39 -11.85 -26.97
C PRO A 545 -19.57 -10.99 -27.40
N GLU A 546 -20.54 -10.80 -26.50
CA GLU A 546 -21.77 -10.02 -26.71
C GLU A 546 -21.50 -8.53 -26.97
N ASN A 547 -20.36 -8.00 -26.52
CA ASN A 547 -20.02 -6.59 -26.65
C ASN A 547 -19.10 -6.28 -27.85
N ILE A 548 -18.63 -7.28 -28.59
CA ILE A 548 -17.59 -7.07 -29.62
C ILE A 548 -18.06 -6.10 -30.71
N GLU A 549 -19.25 -6.31 -31.29
CA GLU A 549 -19.78 -5.46 -32.36
C GLU A 549 -20.06 -4.04 -31.86
N THR A 550 -20.75 -3.90 -30.72
CA THR A 550 -21.07 -2.59 -30.13
C THR A 550 -19.81 -1.82 -29.69
N ASN A 551 -18.78 -2.51 -29.25
CA ASN A 551 -17.48 -1.92 -28.93
C ASN A 551 -16.78 -1.40 -30.19
N GLN A 552 -16.83 -2.14 -31.31
CA GLN A 552 -16.25 -1.70 -32.58
C GLN A 552 -16.95 -0.44 -33.11
N GLU A 553 -18.28 -0.42 -33.11
CA GLU A 553 -19.06 0.76 -33.51
C GLU A 553 -18.71 2.00 -32.65
N LEU A 554 -18.56 1.80 -31.33
CA LEU A 554 -18.18 2.88 -30.41
C LEU A 554 -16.77 3.41 -30.70
N ILE A 555 -15.80 2.52 -30.95
CA ILE A 555 -14.43 2.90 -31.28
C ILE A 555 -14.40 3.68 -32.61
N GLU A 556 -15.14 3.23 -33.63
CA GLU A 556 -15.23 3.93 -34.90
C GLU A 556 -15.85 5.32 -34.76
N MET A 557 -16.92 5.45 -33.96
CA MET A 557 -17.52 6.73 -33.62
C MET A 557 -16.51 7.65 -32.93
N LEU A 558 -15.80 7.16 -31.91
CA LEU A 558 -14.80 7.94 -31.18
C LEU A 558 -13.63 8.36 -32.07
N ARG A 559 -13.19 7.50 -32.99
CA ARG A 559 -12.09 7.80 -33.93
C ARG A 559 -12.42 8.93 -34.91
N THR A 560 -13.69 9.30 -35.08
CA THR A 560 -14.04 10.51 -35.85
C THR A 560 -13.53 11.78 -35.16
N ALA A 561 -13.57 11.81 -33.82
CA ALA A 561 -13.29 12.98 -33.01
C ALA A 561 -11.98 12.93 -32.20
N PHE A 562 -11.53 11.73 -31.84
CA PHE A 562 -10.36 11.47 -31.01
C PHE A 562 -9.33 10.61 -31.76
N TYR A 563 -8.07 10.72 -31.36
CA TYR A 563 -7.10 9.64 -31.53
C TYR A 563 -7.40 8.59 -30.46
N VAL A 564 -7.56 7.33 -30.83
CA VAL A 564 -7.93 6.23 -29.91
C VAL A 564 -6.99 5.06 -30.16
N GLU A 565 -6.07 4.84 -29.23
CA GLU A 565 -5.01 3.85 -29.32
C GLU A 565 -5.03 2.89 -28.12
N GLU A 566 -4.67 1.63 -28.32
CA GLU A 566 -4.64 0.64 -27.24
C GLU A 566 -3.55 1.02 -26.24
N CYS A 567 -3.91 1.11 -24.95
CA CYS A 567 -3.00 1.52 -23.88
C CYS A 567 -3.20 0.59 -22.70
N ARG A 568 -2.14 -0.08 -22.27
CA ARG A 568 -2.21 -1.00 -21.12
C ARG A 568 -2.35 -0.23 -19.81
N LEU A 569 -2.89 -0.90 -18.78
CA LEU A 569 -2.95 -0.33 -17.43
C LEU A 569 -1.52 -0.14 -16.90
N GLY A 570 -1.21 1.06 -16.44
CA GLY A 570 0.16 1.41 -16.07
C GLY A 570 1.11 1.47 -17.28
N GLN A 571 0.62 1.89 -18.44
CA GLN A 571 1.44 2.40 -19.54
C GLN A 571 1.25 3.91 -19.64
N ASP A 572 2.30 4.65 -20.00
CA ASP A 572 2.18 6.09 -20.24
C ASP A 572 1.39 6.32 -21.55
N PRO A 573 0.26 7.05 -21.52
CA PRO A 573 -0.54 7.29 -22.71
C PRO A 573 0.20 8.10 -23.79
N ASN A 574 1.21 8.90 -23.41
CA ASN A 574 2.00 9.69 -24.36
C ASN A 574 2.93 8.82 -25.23
N GLU A 575 3.19 7.57 -24.84
CA GLU A 575 3.95 6.63 -25.68
C GLU A 575 3.15 6.12 -26.89
N VAL A 576 1.82 6.10 -26.78
CA VAL A 576 0.92 5.54 -27.80
C VAL A 576 0.14 6.60 -28.55
N LEU A 577 -0.16 7.73 -27.92
CA LEU A 577 -0.88 8.84 -28.54
C LEU A 577 0.07 9.77 -29.29
N PRO A 578 -0.38 10.41 -30.39
CA PRO A 578 0.43 11.40 -31.09
C PRO A 578 0.68 12.64 -30.24
N ASP A 579 1.89 13.20 -30.37
CA ASP A 579 2.25 14.51 -29.84
C ASP A 579 1.38 15.59 -30.51
N VAL A 580 0.44 16.16 -29.75
CA VAL A 580 -0.30 17.33 -30.18
C VAL A 580 0.49 18.53 -29.67
N GLN A 581 1.14 19.28 -30.57
CA GLN A 581 1.85 20.49 -30.17
C GLN A 581 0.86 21.49 -29.56
N PRO A 582 1.23 22.17 -28.46
CA PRO A 582 0.32 23.04 -27.74
C PRO A 582 -0.22 24.15 -28.65
N ILE A 583 -1.54 24.31 -28.65
CA ILE A 583 -2.22 25.45 -29.26
C ILE A 583 -1.73 26.69 -28.50
N VAL A 584 -1.01 27.58 -29.18
CA VAL A 584 -0.67 28.89 -28.61
C VAL A 584 -1.90 29.76 -28.75
N GLU A 585 -2.68 29.90 -27.67
CA GLU A 585 -3.72 30.92 -27.58
C GLU A 585 -3.10 32.30 -27.83
N TYR A 586 -3.53 32.97 -28.89
CA TYR A 586 -3.14 34.35 -29.15
C TYR A 586 -4.24 35.28 -28.65
N ASN A 587 -3.96 36.06 -27.62
CA ASN A 587 -4.80 37.20 -27.26
C ASN A 587 -4.77 38.21 -28.42
N ALA A 588 -5.90 38.41 -29.08
CA ALA A 588 -6.02 39.43 -30.14
C ALA A 588 -5.85 40.83 -29.52
N ASP A 589 -4.71 41.47 -29.75
CA ASP A 589 -4.53 42.89 -29.41
C ASP A 589 -5.43 43.77 -30.29
N ASN A 590 -5.89 44.92 -29.76
CA ASN A 590 -6.77 45.87 -30.46
C ASN A 590 -6.21 46.39 -31.80
N THR A 591 -4.93 46.18 -32.08
CA THR A 591 -4.21 46.68 -33.26
C THR A 591 -3.95 45.61 -34.32
N ASP A 592 -4.23 44.33 -34.04
CA ASP A 592 -3.91 43.24 -34.97
C ASP A 592 -4.93 43.15 -36.12
N LEU A 593 -4.40 43.20 -37.34
CA LEU A 593 -5.17 43.24 -38.58
C LEU A 593 -5.05 41.92 -39.35
N ALA A 594 -6.19 41.39 -39.81
CA ALA A 594 -6.25 40.25 -40.71
C ALA A 594 -6.58 40.68 -42.15
N LEU A 595 -5.89 40.07 -43.11
CA LEU A 595 -6.27 40.10 -44.51
C LEU A 595 -7.37 39.06 -44.75
N CYS A 596 -8.57 39.51 -45.09
CA CYS A 596 -9.74 38.69 -45.31
C CYS A 596 -9.96 38.42 -46.81
N ILE A 597 -10.03 37.13 -47.19
CA ILE A 597 -10.29 36.67 -48.56
C ILE A 597 -11.51 35.75 -48.58
N VAL A 598 -12.42 35.99 -49.52
CA VAL A 598 -13.67 35.22 -49.66
C VAL A 598 -13.53 34.18 -50.76
N LYS A 599 -13.75 32.90 -50.44
CA LYS A 599 -13.82 31.80 -51.41
C LYS A 599 -15.04 30.92 -51.11
N GLU A 600 -15.76 30.50 -52.15
CA GLU A 600 -17.03 29.78 -52.00
C GLU A 600 -16.94 28.33 -52.50
N GLY A 601 -17.66 27.42 -51.83
CA GLY A 601 -17.82 26.02 -52.23
C GLY A 601 -16.49 25.28 -52.40
N VAL A 602 -16.36 24.51 -53.49
CA VAL A 602 -15.16 23.73 -53.84
C VAL A 602 -13.90 24.62 -53.95
N ASN A 603 -14.05 25.91 -54.24
CA ASN A 603 -12.92 26.84 -54.30
C ASN A 603 -12.35 27.20 -52.92
N PHE A 604 -13.10 26.99 -51.83
CA PHE A 604 -12.62 27.18 -50.46
C PHE A 604 -11.66 26.06 -50.06
N ASP A 605 -12.13 24.80 -50.18
CA ASP A 605 -11.32 23.63 -49.81
C ASP A 605 -10.08 23.48 -50.72
N ASN A 606 -10.21 23.80 -52.02
CA ASN A 606 -9.06 23.86 -52.93
C ASN A 606 -8.10 25.00 -52.60
N ALA A 607 -8.59 26.16 -52.16
CA ALA A 607 -7.70 27.24 -51.73
C ALA A 607 -6.93 26.83 -50.47
N ILE A 608 -7.55 26.16 -49.50
CA ILE A 608 -6.84 25.71 -48.31
C ILE A 608 -5.76 24.69 -48.65
N SER A 609 -6.08 23.69 -49.47
CA SER A 609 -5.13 22.63 -49.85
C SER A 609 -3.95 23.19 -50.66
N THR A 610 -4.22 24.09 -51.62
CA THR A 610 -3.17 24.77 -52.37
C THR A 610 -2.32 25.67 -51.47
N LEU A 611 -2.90 26.32 -50.46
CA LEU A 611 -2.15 27.21 -49.56
C LEU A 611 -1.21 26.40 -48.67
N LYS A 612 -1.69 25.28 -48.12
CA LYS A 612 -0.86 24.37 -47.32
C LYS A 612 0.30 23.79 -48.12
N ARG A 613 0.14 23.60 -49.43
CA ARG A 613 1.20 23.11 -50.31
C ARG A 613 2.19 24.19 -50.76
N THR A 614 1.72 25.40 -51.04
CA THR A 614 2.55 26.47 -51.66
C THR A 614 3.03 27.54 -50.69
N GLY A 615 2.41 27.65 -49.51
CA GLY A 615 2.72 28.63 -48.47
C GLY A 615 2.59 30.09 -48.93
N THR A 616 1.96 30.35 -50.08
CA THR A 616 1.98 31.67 -50.73
C THR A 616 0.58 32.07 -51.20
N VAL A 617 0.19 33.33 -50.96
CA VAL A 617 -1.08 33.90 -51.45
C VAL A 617 -0.82 35.21 -52.21
N GLY A 618 -1.49 35.37 -53.35
CA GLY A 618 -1.39 36.53 -54.23
C GLY A 618 -2.63 37.43 -54.20
N VAL A 619 -2.44 38.71 -53.90
CA VAL A 619 -3.51 39.71 -53.92
C VAL A 619 -3.36 40.59 -55.15
N ALA A 620 -4.31 40.52 -56.08
CA ALA A 620 -4.33 41.33 -57.29
C ALA A 620 -4.47 42.83 -56.98
N LEU A 621 -3.62 43.67 -57.56
CA LEU A 621 -3.71 45.12 -57.47
C LEU A 621 -4.47 45.72 -58.66
N GLN A 622 -5.40 46.64 -58.39
CA GLN A 622 -6.03 47.48 -59.41
C GLN A 622 -5.41 48.88 -59.36
N MET A 623 -4.90 49.41 -60.47
CA MET A 623 -4.21 50.71 -60.52
C MET A 623 -5.22 51.87 -60.56
N ASN A 624 -5.76 52.27 -59.41
CA ASN A 624 -6.62 53.46 -59.25
C ASN A 624 -6.03 54.37 -58.15
N GLY A 625 -6.36 55.67 -58.12
CA GLY A 625 -5.78 56.62 -57.15
C GLY A 625 -5.97 56.29 -55.66
N ALA A 626 -6.92 55.40 -55.33
CA ALA A 626 -7.16 54.89 -53.97
C ALA A 626 -6.22 53.73 -53.57
N THR A 627 -5.45 53.16 -54.50
CA THR A 627 -4.68 51.93 -54.28
C THR A 627 -3.41 52.17 -53.45
N LEU A 628 -2.83 53.37 -53.49
CA LEU A 628 -1.63 53.70 -52.72
C LEU A 628 -1.87 53.72 -51.20
N THR A 629 -3.01 54.24 -50.75
CA THR A 629 -3.41 54.23 -49.32
C THR A 629 -3.77 52.83 -48.81
N ILE A 630 -4.18 51.94 -49.72
CA ILE A 630 -4.55 50.54 -49.44
C ILE A 630 -3.28 49.66 -49.27
N VAL A 631 -2.22 49.93 -50.02
CA VAL A 631 -0.95 49.18 -49.94
C VAL A 631 -0.26 49.35 -48.58
N GLU A 632 -0.30 50.55 -47.97
CA GLU A 632 0.25 50.78 -46.61
C GLU A 632 -0.54 50.05 -45.50
N GLY A 633 -1.85 49.88 -45.66
CA GLY A 633 -2.68 49.12 -44.71
C GLY A 633 -2.39 47.62 -44.78
N PHE A 634 -2.17 47.12 -45.99
CA PHE A 634 -1.91 45.70 -46.26
C PHE A 634 -0.55 45.20 -45.77
N THR A 635 0.47 46.06 -45.67
CA THR A 635 1.74 45.71 -45.02
C THR A 635 1.63 45.52 -43.50
N LYS A 636 0.53 45.98 -42.88
CA LYS A 636 0.29 45.86 -41.44
C LYS A 636 -0.53 44.62 -41.05
N ALA A 637 -0.99 43.82 -42.03
CA ALA A 637 -1.71 42.59 -41.76
C ALA A 637 -0.77 41.55 -41.15
N ARG A 638 -1.16 40.98 -40.01
CA ARG A 638 -0.40 39.92 -39.32
C ARG A 638 -0.97 38.53 -39.62
N TYR A 639 -2.26 38.47 -39.96
CA TYR A 639 -3.00 37.24 -40.17
C TYR A 639 -3.66 37.21 -41.55
N LEU A 640 -3.87 36.01 -42.07
CA LEU A 640 -4.68 35.72 -43.26
C LEU A 640 -5.93 34.97 -42.82
N LEU A 641 -7.10 35.50 -43.14
CA LEU A 641 -8.40 34.87 -42.90
C LEU A 641 -9.01 34.49 -44.26
N ILE A 642 -9.17 33.20 -44.52
CA ILE A 642 -9.94 32.71 -45.66
C ILE A 642 -11.30 32.30 -45.13
N HIS A 643 -12.37 32.91 -45.62
CA HIS A 643 -13.72 32.59 -45.18
C HIS A 643 -14.65 32.28 -46.34
N ASN A 644 -15.70 31.52 -46.05
CA ASN A 644 -16.82 31.30 -46.97
C ASN A 644 -18.08 32.01 -46.47
N LYS A 645 -19.08 32.16 -47.35
CA LYS A 645 -20.34 32.84 -47.00
C LYS A 645 -21.23 32.07 -46.02
N SER A 646 -20.92 30.80 -45.77
CA SER A 646 -21.60 29.93 -44.79
C SER A 646 -20.93 29.95 -43.41
N ASN A 647 -20.12 30.99 -43.11
CA ASN A 647 -19.44 31.21 -41.84
C ASN A 647 -18.37 30.15 -41.47
N ARG A 648 -17.90 29.35 -42.43
CA ARG A 648 -16.67 28.56 -42.26
C ARG A 648 -15.47 29.45 -42.56
N TYR A 649 -14.41 29.35 -41.78
CA TYR A 649 -13.16 30.06 -42.01
C TYR A 649 -11.95 29.23 -41.60
N GLU A 650 -10.78 29.60 -42.12
CA GLU A 650 -9.49 29.12 -41.67
C GLU A 650 -8.53 30.31 -41.58
N LEU A 651 -7.68 30.29 -40.55
CA LEU A 651 -6.82 31.40 -40.19
C LEU A 651 -5.36 30.98 -40.22
N PHE A 652 -4.50 31.84 -40.74
CA PHE A 652 -3.08 31.60 -40.87
C PHE A 652 -2.25 32.83 -40.45
N ILE A 653 -0.98 32.62 -40.10
CA ILE A 653 -0.04 33.70 -39.75
C ILE A 653 0.86 34.03 -40.94
N PHE A 654 1.06 35.30 -41.25
CA PHE A 654 2.08 35.71 -42.22
C PHE A 654 3.50 35.54 -41.65
N ASP A 655 4.47 35.22 -42.51
CA ASP A 655 5.83 34.94 -42.07
C ASP A 655 6.61 36.13 -41.48
N GLY A 656 6.03 37.34 -41.55
CA GLY A 656 6.59 38.58 -41.03
C GLY A 656 7.51 39.31 -42.00
N THR A 657 7.76 38.77 -43.20
CA THR A 657 8.63 39.40 -44.21
C THR A 657 7.93 40.50 -45.03
N GLY A 658 6.62 40.63 -44.87
CA GLY A 658 5.77 41.59 -45.58
C GLY A 658 5.47 41.18 -47.02
N PRO A 659 4.52 41.86 -47.69
CA PRO A 659 4.18 41.54 -49.07
C PRO A 659 5.25 41.98 -50.06
N THR A 660 5.46 41.17 -51.09
CA THR A 660 6.34 41.48 -52.22
C THR A 660 5.54 41.77 -53.47
N LEU A 661 5.97 42.77 -54.25
CA LEU A 661 5.29 43.16 -55.47
C LEU A 661 5.78 42.32 -56.66
N VAL A 662 4.89 41.55 -57.26
CA VAL A 662 5.23 40.57 -58.31
C VAL A 662 4.38 40.81 -59.57
N PRO A 663 4.98 41.00 -60.75
CA PRO A 663 4.26 41.07 -62.01
C PRO A 663 3.73 39.69 -62.42
N LYS A 664 2.65 39.64 -63.19
CA LYS A 664 2.02 38.37 -63.64
C LYS A 664 3.00 37.36 -64.24
N SER A 665 3.97 37.82 -65.02
CA SER A 665 4.99 36.97 -65.68
C SER A 665 5.93 36.22 -64.72
N LYS A 666 5.96 36.59 -63.44
CA LYS A 666 6.80 35.98 -62.40
C LYS A 666 5.99 35.24 -61.33
N MET A 667 4.66 35.17 -61.47
CA MET A 667 3.84 34.37 -60.57
C MET A 667 3.90 32.89 -60.92
N GLN A 668 3.91 32.05 -59.89
CA GLN A 668 3.75 30.60 -60.06
C GLN A 668 2.28 30.29 -60.36
N ASP A 669 2.03 29.40 -61.31
CA ASP A 669 0.68 29.06 -61.79
C ASP A 669 -0.22 28.44 -60.71
N ASP A 670 0.38 27.88 -59.66
CA ASP A 670 -0.30 27.13 -58.60
C ASP A 670 -0.50 27.94 -57.31
N VAL A 671 -0.38 29.28 -57.36
CA VAL A 671 -0.59 30.17 -56.21
C VAL A 671 -2.04 30.65 -56.15
N ILE A 672 -2.60 30.70 -54.95
CA ILE A 672 -3.96 31.23 -54.74
C ILE A 672 -3.96 32.72 -54.99
N THR A 673 -4.81 33.16 -55.92
CA THR A 673 -4.99 34.58 -56.22
C THR A 673 -6.40 35.07 -55.90
N THR A 674 -6.51 36.33 -55.48
CA THR A 674 -7.81 36.99 -55.23
C THR A 674 -8.58 37.21 -56.53
N LYS A 675 -7.89 37.51 -57.64
CA LYS A 675 -8.43 37.65 -58.99
C LYS A 675 -7.44 37.06 -59.98
N LYS A 676 -7.93 36.28 -60.95
CA LYS A 676 -7.11 35.77 -62.05
C LYS A 676 -6.79 36.89 -63.06
N ASP A 677 -5.63 36.80 -63.69
CA ASP A 677 -5.22 37.66 -64.81
C ASP A 677 -5.03 39.16 -64.52
N ALA A 678 -4.66 39.54 -63.29
CA ALA A 678 -4.19 40.90 -63.01
C ALA A 678 -2.73 41.12 -63.47
N ASP A 679 -2.37 42.36 -63.80
CA ASP A 679 -1.03 42.73 -64.26
C ASP A 679 0.02 42.70 -63.13
N LEU A 680 -0.39 43.04 -61.91
CA LEU A 680 0.45 43.05 -60.70
C LEU A 680 -0.26 42.41 -59.51
N TYR A 681 0.53 41.73 -58.67
CA TYR A 681 0.08 41.12 -57.42
C TYR A 681 0.99 41.50 -56.25
N LEU A 682 0.41 41.59 -55.05
CA LEU A 682 1.13 41.52 -53.78
C LEU A 682 1.15 40.06 -53.30
N THR A 683 2.32 39.46 -53.18
CA THR A 683 2.50 38.10 -52.67
C THR A 683 2.87 38.10 -51.20
N TYR A 684 2.14 37.33 -50.41
CA TYR A 684 2.41 37.07 -49.01
C TYR A 684 2.83 35.62 -48.81
N LYS A 685 3.76 35.42 -47.90
CA LYS A 685 4.14 34.10 -47.42
C LYS A 685 3.49 33.82 -46.07
N VAL A 686 3.03 32.59 -45.91
CA VAL A 686 2.19 32.18 -44.78
C VAL A 686 2.84 30.99 -44.09
N LYS A 687 2.85 31.01 -42.76
CA LYS A 687 3.28 29.85 -41.96
C LYS A 687 2.13 28.84 -41.92
N THR A 688 2.31 27.72 -42.61
CA THR A 688 1.31 26.64 -42.71
C THR A 688 1.34 25.67 -41.54
N ASP A 689 2.45 25.68 -40.80
CA ASP A 689 2.73 24.70 -39.74
C ASP A 689 2.34 25.23 -38.34
N VAL A 690 1.70 26.40 -38.29
CA VAL A 690 1.28 27.07 -37.05
C VAL A 690 -0.24 27.25 -37.08
N ALA A 691 -0.94 26.58 -36.17
CA ALA A 691 -2.37 26.77 -35.96
C ALA A 691 -2.61 28.00 -35.07
N VAL A 692 -3.62 28.80 -35.41
CA VAL A 692 -4.03 29.99 -34.65
C VAL A 692 -5.48 29.84 -34.25
N ASP A 693 -5.76 30.07 -32.97
CA ASP A 693 -7.11 30.15 -32.47
C ASP A 693 -7.34 31.52 -31.79
N PHE A 694 -8.46 32.15 -32.14
CA PHE A 694 -8.96 33.40 -31.56
C PHE A 694 -10.34 33.21 -30.91
N GLY A 695 -10.78 31.96 -30.72
CA GLY A 695 -12.13 31.62 -30.32
C GLY A 695 -13.13 31.77 -31.46
N LYS A 696 -14.42 31.92 -31.11
CA LYS A 696 -15.52 31.98 -32.08
C LYS A 696 -15.55 33.36 -32.76
N LEU A 697 -15.37 33.38 -34.07
CA LEU A 697 -15.49 34.61 -34.88
C LEU A 697 -16.87 34.71 -35.55
N ASN A 698 -17.53 35.86 -35.44
CA ASN A 698 -18.78 36.16 -36.14
C ASN A 698 -18.53 36.99 -37.40
N LEU A 699 -18.39 36.33 -38.56
CA LEU A 699 -18.07 36.98 -39.85
C LEU A 699 -19.33 37.38 -40.65
N LEU A 700 -20.53 37.27 -40.08
CA LEU A 700 -21.79 37.66 -40.72
C LEU A 700 -21.87 39.15 -41.16
N PRO A 701 -21.23 40.12 -40.47
CA PRO A 701 -21.22 41.51 -40.95
C PRO A 701 -20.52 41.68 -42.30
N ILE A 702 -19.53 40.82 -42.61
CA ILE A 702 -18.76 40.86 -43.87
C ILE A 702 -19.59 40.29 -45.04
N THR A 703 -20.41 39.27 -44.79
CA THR A 703 -21.21 38.58 -45.82
C THR A 703 -22.45 39.35 -46.26
N ARG A 704 -22.94 40.31 -45.47
CA ARG A 704 -24.16 41.10 -45.77
C ARG A 704 -23.99 42.25 -46.77
N ASN A 705 -22.75 42.60 -47.17
CA ASN A 705 -22.50 43.69 -48.11
C ASN A 705 -22.08 43.19 -49.52
N PRO A 706 -22.99 43.18 -50.52
CA PRO A 706 -22.73 42.55 -51.82
C PRO A 706 -21.73 43.31 -52.71
N LYS A 707 -21.48 44.61 -52.45
CA LYS A 707 -20.53 45.41 -53.25
C LYS A 707 -19.06 45.19 -52.88
N THR A 708 -18.78 44.57 -51.74
CA THR A 708 -17.42 44.39 -51.19
C THR A 708 -17.04 42.92 -50.98
N SER A 709 -17.96 41.99 -51.26
CA SER A 709 -17.87 40.56 -50.94
C SER A 709 -16.74 39.75 -51.61
N TYR A 710 -16.07 40.28 -52.63
CA TYR A 710 -15.00 39.54 -53.34
C TYR A 710 -13.69 40.31 -53.45
N HIS A 711 -13.61 41.49 -52.81
CA HIS A 711 -12.38 42.25 -52.71
C HIS A 711 -11.65 41.88 -51.41
N PRO A 712 -10.30 41.78 -51.44
CA PRO A 712 -9.51 41.59 -50.23
C PRO A 712 -9.75 42.76 -49.28
N GLN A 713 -10.04 42.48 -48.02
CA GLN A 713 -10.30 43.49 -46.99
C GLN A 713 -9.34 43.34 -45.82
N LEU A 714 -8.97 44.46 -45.22
CA LEU A 714 -8.21 44.49 -43.98
C LEU A 714 -9.19 44.65 -42.81
N ILE A 715 -9.22 43.72 -41.88
CA ILE A 715 -10.15 43.72 -40.75
C ILE A 715 -9.42 43.66 -39.40
N PRO A 716 -9.85 44.42 -38.38
CA PRO A 716 -9.37 44.24 -37.01
C PRO A 716 -10.01 42.99 -36.41
N ILE A 717 -9.19 41.98 -36.04
CA ILE A 717 -9.70 40.65 -35.63
C ILE A 717 -10.63 40.75 -34.42
N LYS A 718 -10.25 41.55 -33.43
CA LYS A 718 -11.01 41.69 -32.18
C LYS A 718 -12.45 42.19 -32.37
N SER A 719 -12.74 42.94 -33.43
CA SER A 719 -14.11 43.39 -33.72
C SER A 719 -15.05 42.26 -34.17
N PHE A 720 -14.51 41.06 -34.43
CA PHE A 720 -15.26 39.89 -34.87
C PHE A 720 -15.21 38.71 -33.88
N VAL A 721 -14.43 38.82 -32.80
CA VAL A 721 -14.43 37.84 -31.70
C VAL A 721 -15.74 37.98 -30.92
N THR A 722 -16.50 36.90 -30.80
CA THR A 722 -17.65 36.86 -29.89
C THR A 722 -17.15 36.53 -28.48
N GLU A 723 -17.49 37.39 -27.51
CA GLU A 723 -17.38 37.09 -26.08
C GLU A 723 -18.20 35.85 -25.70
#